data_AF-A0AAN4UR96-F1
#
_entry.id   AF-A0AAN4UR96-F1
#
_cell.length_a   1.000
_cell.length_b   1.000
_cell.length_c   1.000
_cell.angle_alpha   90.00
_cell.angle_beta   90.00
_cell.angle_gamma   90.00
#
_symmetry.space_group_name_H-M   'P 1'
#
loop_
_entity.id
_entity.type
_entity.pdbx_description
1 polymer ?
#
loop_
_entity_poly.entity_id
_entity_poly.type
_entity_poly.pdbx_seq_one_letter_code
_entity_poly.pdbx_strand_id
1 'polypeptide(L)'
;MSATGWIDRTFLHTPIWGRGLHRARVLVRFLLPAPWRWSYAREMRCSRLFDRQFYRTTNPHLHPLFRAWPERHFAIFGEAMGLRPNPDFCPRAYLALNPDLAGQTAAPFRHYLRAGRHELRPTKTLPPVDRTLPIRPPVLRPRPATAPIALVVHIYYHDMWPEIAAAIDAAGLEHDLFVTITHKGPPSEALRDRIALSHPRARVILMPNHGRDIFPFLHLANAGLLDGYSAIGKLHTKKSPHRQDGDHWRRHLIGGILPGSDTADLLARFLADPQAGFWVADGQQYEGDEWWGSNRRKVAHLLHRVEIRDDDFALSFPAGSIYWMKPLMLTMLKGLRLNQAIFEPETGQVDGTLAHAVERALGHLVQAAGMRIVQTSQLIETPPPPAPVRPGFVSAAYLPQFHPTEENDAWWGKGFTEWASVTRAQPQFPGHHQPMLPGELGFYDLRLTEVMARQAQLARGAGIDAFCVYHYWFDGKRVLQQPMERLLASPETDFPFYLCWANESWRRNWDGLSGEVLLKQGYAPGFEAALARDLMPYMRDPRYARPDGIRPRFVIYRPEDMPEPAANIARLRAAWRDLGLGEVELGAIRFHVAGENPVEQSLFDFWIEMPPHGLVQGPDILFGGPRGNRLGLAPAEGFEGLIYDYAAVIRNSLRADAARPDRLIAGVMPSWDNTARRGAAGHIAYGANPARFNHWLSQLGAARLGASYRGELFINAWNEWAEKAMLEPSEQYGRACLDILAQWTGATQR
;
A
#
# COMPACT_ATOMS: atom_id res chain seq x y z
N MET A 1 -42.25 -6.98 48.39
CA MET A 1 -43.34 -6.59 47.46
C MET A 1 -42.88 -6.87 46.03
N SER A 2 -43.47 -7.91 45.45
CA SER A 2 -43.18 -8.47 44.12
C SER A 2 -43.70 -7.58 42.99
N ALA A 3 -42.87 -7.31 41.99
CA ALA A 3 -43.30 -6.73 40.71
C ALA A 3 -42.68 -7.51 39.54
N THR A 4 -42.92 -8.82 39.51
CA THR A 4 -42.86 -9.65 38.30
C THR A 4 -44.06 -9.31 37.41
N GLY A 5 -43.94 -8.22 36.66
CA GLY A 5 -44.90 -7.82 35.62
C GLY A 5 -44.36 -8.15 34.24
N TRP A 6 -44.95 -9.17 33.62
CA TRP A 6 -44.67 -9.65 32.27
C TRP A 6 -44.61 -8.52 31.23
N ILE A 7 -43.46 -8.34 30.57
CA ILE A 7 -43.41 -7.68 29.26
C ILE A 7 -43.85 -8.74 28.25
N ASP A 8 -45.13 -8.66 27.88
CA ASP A 8 -45.78 -9.52 26.91
C ASP A 8 -45.04 -9.49 25.56
N ARG A 9 -44.86 -10.65 24.92
CA ARG A 9 -44.17 -10.77 23.62
C ARG A 9 -44.99 -10.23 22.44
N THR A 10 -46.17 -9.67 22.69
CA THR A 10 -47.04 -8.97 21.72
C THR A 10 -46.51 -7.61 21.25
N PHE A 11 -45.46 -7.07 21.87
CA PHE A 11 -44.86 -5.76 21.55
C PHE A 11 -44.35 -5.58 20.11
N LEU A 12 -44.08 -6.66 19.36
CA LEU A 12 -43.63 -6.61 17.96
C LEU A 12 -44.75 -6.80 16.93
N HIS A 13 -45.94 -7.25 17.34
CA HIS A 13 -46.98 -7.71 16.41
C HIS A 13 -48.26 -6.89 16.40
N THR A 14 -48.44 -5.93 17.30
CA THR A 14 -49.55 -4.99 17.16
C THR A 14 -49.20 -3.96 16.08
N PRO A 15 -50.00 -3.84 15.00
CA PRO A 15 -50.02 -2.62 14.21
C PRO A 15 -50.20 -1.45 15.17
N ILE A 16 -49.84 -0.25 14.74
CA ILE A 16 -49.99 0.99 15.53
C ILE A 16 -51.45 1.18 16.02
N TRP A 17 -52.42 0.35 15.62
CA TRP A 17 -53.85 0.50 15.85
C TRP A 17 -54.37 -0.40 16.98
N GLY A 18 -54.25 0.10 18.22
CA GLY A 18 -54.93 -0.41 19.43
C GLY A 18 -54.91 0.59 20.60
N ARG A 19 -56.09 0.85 21.21
CA ARG A 19 -56.50 1.76 22.33
C ARG A 19 -55.68 3.08 22.55
N GLY A 20 -56.33 4.22 22.28
CA GLY A 20 -55.74 5.56 22.11
C GLY A 20 -54.88 6.17 23.23
N LEU A 21 -55.13 5.87 24.52
CA LEU A 21 -54.30 6.43 25.61
C LEU A 21 -52.87 5.88 25.65
N HIS A 22 -52.67 4.63 25.21
CA HIS A 22 -51.38 3.98 25.23
C HIS A 22 -50.48 4.50 24.09
N ARG A 23 -51.06 4.76 22.90
CA ARG A 23 -50.37 5.37 21.75
C ARG A 23 -49.79 6.74 22.10
N ALA A 24 -50.59 7.58 22.73
CA ALA A 24 -50.15 8.91 23.16
C ALA A 24 -48.97 8.82 24.13
N ARG A 25 -49.00 7.90 25.10
CA ARG A 25 -47.90 7.72 26.06
C ARG A 25 -46.60 7.25 25.42
N VAL A 26 -46.65 6.30 24.47
CA VAL A 26 -45.45 5.81 23.76
C VAL A 26 -44.89 6.92 22.86
N LEU A 27 -45.74 7.62 22.12
CA LEU A 27 -45.33 8.71 21.24
C LEU A 27 -44.75 9.89 22.05
N VAL A 28 -45.36 10.24 23.19
CA VAL A 28 -44.85 11.25 24.12
C VAL A 28 -43.52 10.83 24.73
N ARG A 29 -43.36 9.59 25.20
CA ARG A 29 -42.04 9.10 25.69
C ARG A 29 -40.98 9.08 24.61
N PHE A 30 -41.37 8.81 23.37
CA PHE A 30 -40.45 8.87 22.24
C PHE A 30 -40.08 10.32 21.93
N LEU A 31 -41.04 11.22 21.73
CA LEU A 31 -40.87 12.64 21.34
C LEU A 31 -40.31 13.54 22.46
N LEU A 32 -40.57 13.21 23.72
CA LEU A 32 -40.07 13.87 24.93
C LEU A 32 -39.38 12.85 25.88
N PRO A 33 -38.21 12.30 25.49
CA PRO A 33 -37.41 11.43 26.33
C PRO A 33 -36.85 12.19 27.53
N ALA A 34 -36.65 11.49 28.64
CA ALA A 34 -35.89 12.03 29.76
C ALA A 34 -34.49 12.53 29.30
N PRO A 35 -33.95 13.61 29.89
CA PRO A 35 -32.68 14.22 29.44
C PRO A 35 -31.51 13.23 29.34
N TRP A 36 -31.43 12.27 30.27
CA TRP A 36 -30.38 11.25 30.24
C TRP A 36 -30.48 10.30 29.03
N ARG A 37 -31.69 10.05 28.49
CA ARG A 37 -31.89 9.21 27.30
C ARG A 37 -31.50 9.93 26.01
N TRP A 38 -31.67 11.25 25.97
CA TRP A 38 -31.11 12.09 24.92
C TRP A 38 -29.58 12.07 24.94
N SER A 39 -28.99 12.28 26.12
CA SER A 39 -27.55 12.16 26.33
C SER A 39 -27.05 10.76 25.95
N TYR A 40 -27.78 9.70 26.29
CA TYR A 40 -27.42 8.34 25.93
C TYR A 40 -27.50 8.06 24.42
N ALA A 41 -28.57 8.51 23.74
CA ALA A 41 -28.67 8.39 22.28
C ALA A 41 -27.54 9.15 21.57
N ARG A 42 -27.14 10.32 22.11
CA ARG A 42 -25.98 11.08 21.63
C ARG A 42 -24.68 10.35 21.89
N GLU A 43 -24.48 9.77 23.08
CA GLU A 43 -23.30 8.95 23.43
C GLU A 43 -23.15 7.76 22.47
N MET A 44 -24.25 7.03 22.18
CA MET A 44 -24.26 5.94 21.20
C MET A 44 -23.87 6.41 19.79
N ARG A 45 -24.37 7.58 19.38
CA ARG A 45 -24.05 8.15 18.07
C ARG A 45 -22.59 8.60 17.98
N CYS A 46 -22.07 9.25 19.02
CA CYS A 46 -20.66 9.67 19.06
C CYS A 46 -19.70 8.49 19.19
N SER A 47 -20.10 7.41 19.87
CA SER A 47 -19.25 6.22 20.03
C SER A 47 -19.07 5.42 18.73
N ARG A 48 -19.98 5.61 17.76
CA ARG A 48 -20.07 4.84 16.50
C ARG A 48 -20.20 3.32 16.71
N LEU A 49 -20.63 2.89 17.90
CA LEU A 49 -20.83 1.47 18.22
C LEU A 49 -22.30 1.04 18.06
N PHE A 50 -23.22 1.96 17.78
CA PHE A 50 -24.59 1.60 17.42
C PHE A 50 -24.72 1.43 15.91
N ASP A 51 -25.03 0.21 15.47
CA ASP A 51 -25.22 -0.12 14.07
C ASP A 51 -26.70 0.06 13.68
N ARG A 52 -27.00 1.17 13.01
CA ARG A 52 -28.36 1.53 12.59
C ARG A 52 -28.95 0.52 11.63
N GLN A 53 -28.14 -0.02 10.72
CA GLN A 53 -28.64 -0.95 9.71
C GLN A 53 -28.92 -2.28 10.36
N PHE A 54 -27.96 -2.87 11.07
CA PHE A 54 -28.19 -4.09 11.85
C PHE A 54 -29.46 -3.96 12.70
N TYR A 55 -29.64 -2.82 13.38
CA TYR A 55 -30.83 -2.57 14.17
C TYR A 55 -32.12 -2.55 13.35
N ARG A 56 -32.12 -1.90 12.18
CA ARG A 56 -33.29 -1.87 11.27
C ARG A 56 -33.57 -3.24 10.63
N THR A 57 -32.53 -3.98 10.24
CA THR A 57 -32.63 -5.25 9.53
C THR A 57 -33.03 -6.38 10.47
N THR A 58 -32.52 -6.40 11.69
CA THR A 58 -32.94 -7.38 12.72
C THR A 58 -34.30 -7.06 13.33
N ASN A 59 -34.80 -5.83 13.13
CA ASN A 59 -36.10 -5.39 13.62
C ASN A 59 -36.94 -4.78 12.48
N PRO A 60 -37.26 -5.55 11.42
CA PRO A 60 -37.93 -5.03 10.22
C PRO A 60 -39.34 -4.51 10.51
N HIS A 61 -39.97 -5.03 11.56
CA HIS A 61 -41.32 -4.69 12.02
C HIS A 61 -41.41 -3.35 12.78
N LEU A 62 -40.29 -2.66 13.02
CA LEU A 62 -40.32 -1.36 13.69
C LEU A 62 -41.10 -0.32 12.87
N HIS A 63 -41.88 0.50 13.56
CA HIS A 63 -42.61 1.62 12.97
C HIS A 63 -41.66 2.56 12.20
N PRO A 64 -42.07 3.14 11.04
CA PRO A 64 -41.23 4.06 10.27
C PRO A 64 -40.60 5.19 11.10
N LEU A 65 -41.33 5.74 12.08
CA LEU A 65 -40.81 6.74 13.02
C LEU A 65 -39.61 6.22 13.84
N PHE A 66 -39.69 4.99 14.34
CA PHE A 66 -38.62 4.38 15.14
C PHE A 66 -37.46 3.94 14.26
N ARG A 67 -37.75 3.51 13.03
CA ARG A 67 -36.72 3.22 12.01
C ARG A 67 -35.98 4.50 11.59
N ALA A 68 -36.64 5.65 11.57
CA ALA A 68 -36.00 6.95 11.27
C ALA A 68 -34.99 7.36 12.36
N TRP A 69 -35.30 7.11 13.63
CA TRP A 69 -34.40 7.39 14.78
C TRP A 69 -34.14 6.15 15.65
N PRO A 70 -33.34 5.20 15.16
CA PRO A 70 -33.15 3.89 15.81
C PRO A 70 -32.36 3.97 17.12
N GLU A 71 -31.39 4.89 17.27
CA GLU A 71 -30.65 5.06 18.55
C GLU A 71 -31.57 5.57 19.64
N ARG A 72 -32.47 6.48 19.27
CA ARG A 72 -33.49 7.01 20.18
C ARG A 72 -34.46 5.91 20.56
N HIS A 73 -34.90 5.10 19.59
CA HIS A 73 -35.73 3.93 19.87
C HIS A 73 -35.02 2.96 20.82
N PHE A 74 -33.74 2.67 20.58
CA PHE A 74 -32.95 1.78 21.41
C PHE A 74 -32.79 2.28 22.84
N ALA A 75 -32.37 3.54 23.03
CA ALA A 75 -32.19 4.16 24.34
C ALA A 75 -33.49 4.19 25.17
N ILE A 76 -34.64 4.26 24.49
CA ILE A 76 -35.94 4.44 25.14
C ILE A 76 -36.63 3.10 25.40
N PHE A 77 -36.56 2.18 24.44
CA PHE A 77 -37.31 0.92 24.42
C PHE A 77 -36.41 -0.28 24.10
N GLY A 78 -35.62 -0.18 23.04
CA GLY A 78 -34.96 -1.35 22.46
C GLY A 78 -34.01 -2.09 23.40
N GLU A 79 -33.25 -1.37 24.22
CA GLU A 79 -32.34 -1.98 25.17
C GLU A 79 -33.07 -2.79 26.25
N ALA A 80 -34.16 -2.24 26.80
CA ALA A 80 -35.01 -2.92 27.77
C ALA A 80 -35.72 -4.15 27.16
N MET A 81 -36.00 -4.10 25.86
CA MET A 81 -36.53 -5.24 25.09
C MET A 81 -35.44 -6.29 24.78
N GLY A 82 -34.18 -6.05 25.15
CA GLY A 82 -33.06 -6.93 24.86
C GLY A 82 -32.66 -6.95 23.38
N LEU A 83 -33.10 -5.96 22.60
CA LEU A 83 -32.65 -5.79 21.21
C LEU A 83 -31.16 -5.50 21.20
N ARG A 84 -30.49 -5.84 20.11
CA ARG A 84 -29.04 -5.71 20.02
C ARG A 84 -28.68 -4.41 19.29
N PRO A 85 -27.84 -3.52 19.85
CA PRO A 85 -27.44 -2.29 19.18
C PRO A 85 -26.42 -2.53 18.06
N ASN A 86 -25.73 -3.67 18.08
CA ASN A 86 -24.79 -4.14 17.05
C ASN A 86 -24.64 -5.67 17.15
N PRO A 87 -23.95 -6.35 16.21
CA PRO A 87 -23.74 -7.81 16.24
C PRO A 87 -22.90 -8.32 17.43
N ASP A 88 -22.14 -7.43 18.07
CA ASP A 88 -21.16 -7.75 19.12
C ASP A 88 -21.66 -7.50 20.54
N PHE A 89 -22.85 -6.90 20.70
CA PHE A 89 -23.40 -6.59 22.00
C PHE A 89 -24.82 -7.11 22.13
N CYS A 90 -25.03 -7.96 23.13
CA CYS A 90 -26.34 -8.46 23.50
C CYS A 90 -26.65 -8.00 24.93
N PRO A 91 -27.57 -7.04 25.16
CA PRO A 91 -27.87 -6.53 26.50
C PRO A 91 -28.15 -7.63 27.52
N ARG A 92 -28.91 -8.65 27.11
CA ARG A 92 -29.23 -9.81 27.94
C ARG A 92 -28.02 -10.64 28.30
N ALA A 93 -27.16 -10.94 27.32
CA ALA A 93 -25.97 -11.74 27.55
C ALA A 93 -24.92 -10.95 28.34
N TYR A 94 -24.79 -9.65 28.11
CA TYR A 94 -23.91 -8.79 28.88
C TYR A 94 -24.30 -8.76 30.37
N LEU A 95 -25.59 -8.64 30.69
CA LEU A 95 -26.06 -8.74 32.08
C LEU A 95 -25.88 -10.14 32.66
N ALA A 96 -26.10 -11.20 31.87
CA ALA A 96 -25.93 -12.58 32.33
C ALA A 96 -24.47 -12.95 32.62
N LEU A 97 -23.53 -12.42 31.82
CA LEU A 97 -22.09 -12.69 31.94
C LEU A 97 -21.39 -11.75 32.93
N ASN A 98 -22.06 -10.67 33.37
CA ASN A 98 -21.55 -9.69 34.32
C ASN A 98 -22.55 -9.55 35.49
N PRO A 99 -22.63 -10.54 36.39
CA PRO A 99 -23.66 -10.60 37.43
C PRO A 99 -23.57 -9.46 38.44
N ASP A 100 -22.40 -8.82 38.57
CA ASP A 100 -22.20 -7.61 39.39
C ASP A 100 -23.03 -6.42 38.89
N LEU A 101 -23.39 -6.38 37.60
CA LEU A 101 -24.23 -5.32 37.02
C LEU A 101 -25.73 -5.61 37.15
N ALA A 102 -26.12 -6.82 37.59
CA ALA A 102 -27.51 -7.21 37.72
C ALA A 102 -28.22 -6.36 38.78
N GLY A 103 -29.27 -5.64 38.36
CA GLY A 103 -30.01 -4.72 39.23
C GLY A 103 -29.33 -3.35 39.45
N GLN A 104 -28.08 -3.17 39.03
CA GLN A 104 -27.34 -1.91 39.20
C GLN A 104 -27.42 -0.97 37.98
N THR A 105 -27.62 -1.51 36.78
CA THR A 105 -27.79 -0.69 35.56
C THR A 105 -29.01 -1.09 34.75
N ALA A 106 -29.85 -0.11 34.44
CA ALA A 106 -30.97 -0.27 33.51
C ALA A 106 -30.56 -0.05 32.04
N ALA A 107 -29.29 0.29 31.78
CA ALA A 107 -28.73 0.60 30.47
C ALA A 107 -27.37 -0.11 30.30
N PRO A 108 -27.34 -1.45 30.13
CA PRO A 108 -26.12 -2.25 30.03
C PRO A 108 -25.16 -1.82 28.90
N PHE A 109 -25.68 -1.43 27.73
CA PHE A 109 -24.88 -0.91 26.63
C PHE A 109 -24.29 0.46 26.96
N ARG A 110 -25.00 1.34 27.69
CA ARG A 110 -24.41 2.60 28.19
C ARG A 110 -23.25 2.34 29.16
N HIS A 111 -23.39 1.35 30.05
CA HIS A 111 -22.30 0.93 30.92
C HIS A 111 -21.11 0.44 30.09
N TYR A 112 -21.36 -0.41 29.11
CA TYR A 112 -20.33 -0.90 28.21
C TYR A 112 -19.59 0.24 27.48
N LEU A 113 -20.32 1.24 26.99
CA LEU A 113 -19.74 2.42 26.32
C LEU A 113 -18.79 3.22 27.23
N ARG A 114 -19.08 3.30 28.53
CA ARG A 114 -18.34 4.15 29.48
C ARG A 114 -17.21 3.43 30.19
N ALA A 115 -17.42 2.17 30.56
CA ALA A 115 -16.52 1.45 31.46
C ALA A 115 -16.29 -0.01 30.99
N GLY A 116 -17.37 -0.75 30.72
CA GLY A 116 -17.28 -2.18 30.42
C GLY A 116 -16.39 -2.55 29.23
N ARG A 117 -16.22 -1.65 28.26
CA ARG A 117 -15.27 -1.81 27.16
C ARG A 117 -13.81 -1.76 27.61
N HIS A 118 -13.48 -0.83 28.50
CA HIS A 118 -12.13 -0.69 29.06
C HIS A 118 -11.80 -1.83 30.03
N GLU A 119 -12.83 -2.39 30.66
CA GLU A 119 -12.75 -3.56 31.54
C GLU A 119 -12.73 -4.91 30.79
N LEU A 120 -12.78 -4.90 29.45
CA LEU A 120 -12.78 -6.12 28.61
C LEU A 120 -13.92 -7.11 28.95
N ARG A 121 -15.07 -6.60 29.40
CA ARG A 121 -16.20 -7.44 29.81
C ARG A 121 -16.83 -8.18 28.63
N PRO A 122 -17.25 -9.45 28.82
CA PRO A 122 -17.90 -10.24 27.77
C PRO A 122 -19.29 -9.69 27.43
N THR A 123 -19.58 -9.57 26.13
CA THR A 123 -20.75 -8.82 25.61
C THR A 123 -21.84 -9.65 24.96
N LYS A 124 -21.56 -10.91 24.64
CA LYS A 124 -22.52 -11.84 24.06
C LYS A 124 -22.14 -13.28 24.34
N THR A 125 -23.12 -14.16 24.32
CA THR A 125 -22.88 -15.60 24.22
C THR A 125 -22.41 -15.92 22.80
N LEU A 126 -21.30 -16.63 22.70
CA LEU A 126 -20.72 -17.07 21.43
C LEU A 126 -21.25 -18.48 21.09
N PRO A 127 -21.35 -18.84 19.80
CA PRO A 127 -21.62 -20.20 19.37
C PRO A 127 -20.57 -21.18 19.91
N PRO A 128 -20.91 -22.46 20.09
CA PRO A 128 -19.94 -23.48 20.46
C PRO A 128 -18.81 -23.55 19.43
N VAL A 129 -17.58 -23.63 19.91
CA VAL A 129 -16.37 -23.80 19.08
C VAL A 129 -16.20 -25.29 18.79
N ASP A 130 -16.02 -25.65 17.52
CA ASP A 130 -15.63 -27.00 17.13
C ASP A 130 -14.33 -27.40 17.87
N ARG A 131 -14.30 -28.60 18.46
CA ARG A 131 -13.06 -29.16 19.02
C ARG A 131 -12.07 -29.44 17.88
N THR A 132 -11.08 -28.57 17.72
CA THR A 132 -9.99 -28.77 16.75
C THR A 132 -8.69 -29.12 17.47
N LEU A 133 -7.89 -29.99 16.89
CA LEU A 133 -6.60 -30.38 17.46
C LEU A 133 -5.57 -29.24 17.27
N PRO A 134 -4.81 -28.85 18.32
CA PRO A 134 -3.83 -27.79 18.20
C PRO A 134 -2.62 -28.29 17.40
N ILE A 135 -2.52 -27.88 16.14
CA ILE A 135 -1.30 -28.05 15.33
C ILE A 135 -0.61 -26.70 15.14
N ARG A 136 0.72 -26.69 15.02
CA ARG A 136 1.44 -25.50 14.58
C ARG A 136 1.27 -25.33 13.07
N PRO A 137 1.19 -24.10 12.54
CA PRO A 137 1.29 -23.88 11.11
C PRO A 137 2.58 -24.51 10.58
N PRO A 138 2.54 -25.25 9.45
CA PRO A 138 3.72 -25.88 8.89
C PRO A 138 4.68 -24.82 8.35
N VAL A 139 5.98 -25.09 8.41
CA VAL A 139 6.98 -24.27 7.74
C VAL A 139 6.87 -24.52 6.24
N LEU A 140 6.62 -23.45 5.48
CA LEU A 140 6.46 -23.52 4.04
C LEU A 140 7.70 -22.96 3.36
N ARG A 141 8.14 -23.64 2.30
CA ARG A 141 9.18 -23.14 1.41
C ARG A 141 8.57 -22.64 0.09
N PRO A 142 9.03 -21.50 -0.43
CA PRO A 142 8.63 -21.00 -1.73
C PRO A 142 9.08 -21.97 -2.83
N ARG A 143 8.34 -21.97 -3.94
CA ARG A 143 8.70 -22.65 -5.19
C ARG A 143 8.29 -21.75 -6.35
N PRO A 144 9.00 -21.81 -7.50
CA PRO A 144 8.57 -21.10 -8.70
C PRO A 144 7.14 -21.51 -9.09
N ALA A 145 6.39 -20.54 -9.60
CA ALA A 145 5.10 -20.80 -10.24
C ALA A 145 5.28 -21.74 -11.44
N THR A 146 4.35 -22.68 -11.63
CA THR A 146 4.33 -23.59 -12.79
C THR A 146 3.19 -23.28 -13.75
N ALA A 147 2.30 -22.37 -13.37
CA ALA A 147 1.18 -21.87 -14.16
C ALA A 147 1.07 -20.34 -14.02
N PRO A 148 0.38 -19.64 -14.95
CA PRO A 148 0.26 -18.19 -14.91
C PRO A 148 -0.62 -17.66 -13.76
N ILE A 149 -1.46 -18.51 -13.15
CA ILE A 149 -2.37 -18.14 -12.06
C ILE A 149 -2.37 -19.18 -10.93
N ALA A 150 -2.75 -18.73 -9.74
CA ALA A 150 -2.92 -19.57 -8.57
C ALA A 150 -4.38 -19.61 -8.12
N LEU A 151 -4.88 -20.80 -7.78
CA LEU A 151 -6.13 -20.99 -7.05
C LEU A 151 -5.83 -21.39 -5.61
N VAL A 152 -6.39 -20.67 -4.65
CA VAL A 152 -6.21 -20.91 -3.22
C VAL A 152 -7.55 -21.22 -2.59
N VAL A 153 -7.69 -22.42 -2.07
CA VAL A 153 -8.93 -22.91 -1.43
C VAL A 153 -8.67 -23.16 0.05
N HIS A 154 -9.45 -22.51 0.92
CA HIS A 154 -9.47 -22.82 2.34
C HIS A 154 -10.69 -23.69 2.73
N ILE A 155 -10.44 -24.88 3.28
CA ILE A 155 -11.45 -25.85 3.66
C ILE A 155 -11.58 -25.94 5.17
N TYR A 156 -12.72 -25.45 5.67
CA TYR A 156 -13.19 -25.67 7.03
C TYR A 156 -14.30 -26.75 7.09
N TYR A 157 -15.20 -26.75 6.10
CA TYR A 157 -16.28 -27.73 5.97
C TYR A 157 -15.91 -28.78 4.91
N HIS A 158 -15.43 -29.94 5.36
CA HIS A 158 -14.87 -30.98 4.50
C HIS A 158 -15.87 -31.52 3.45
N ASP A 159 -17.15 -31.54 3.78
CA ASP A 159 -18.21 -32.06 2.91
C ASP A 159 -18.50 -31.17 1.69
N MET A 160 -17.94 -29.95 1.67
CA MET A 160 -18.12 -29.00 0.58
C MET A 160 -17.02 -29.08 -0.49
N TRP A 161 -15.97 -29.88 -0.28
CA TRP A 161 -14.90 -30.04 -1.26
C TRP A 161 -15.40 -30.45 -2.66
N PRO A 162 -16.32 -31.42 -2.82
CA PRO A 162 -16.77 -31.85 -4.15
C PRO A 162 -17.38 -30.71 -5.00
N GLU A 163 -18.12 -29.80 -4.36
CA GLU A 163 -18.72 -28.64 -5.04
C GLU A 163 -17.65 -27.66 -5.56
N ILE A 164 -16.63 -27.39 -4.74
CA ILE A 164 -15.52 -26.50 -5.12
C ILE A 164 -14.65 -27.14 -6.20
N ALA A 165 -14.31 -28.42 -6.06
CA ALA A 165 -13.53 -29.16 -7.05
C ALA A 165 -14.22 -29.13 -8.42
N ALA A 166 -15.53 -29.43 -8.47
CA ALA A 166 -16.29 -29.38 -9.71
C ALA A 166 -16.30 -28.00 -10.37
N ALA A 167 -16.36 -26.92 -9.58
CA ALA A 167 -16.28 -25.55 -10.12
C ALA A 167 -14.89 -25.22 -10.68
N ILE A 168 -13.82 -25.69 -10.03
CA ILE A 168 -12.44 -25.53 -10.51
C ILE A 168 -12.23 -26.31 -11.82
N ASP A 169 -12.68 -27.57 -11.86
CA ASP A 169 -12.57 -28.42 -13.04
C ASP A 169 -13.36 -27.84 -14.22
N ALA A 170 -14.58 -27.34 -13.97
CA ALA A 170 -15.43 -26.72 -14.99
C ALA A 170 -14.86 -25.39 -15.51
N ALA A 171 -14.03 -24.69 -14.73
CA ALA A 171 -13.39 -23.45 -15.16
C ALA A 171 -12.30 -23.67 -16.22
N GLY A 172 -11.72 -24.88 -16.29
CA GLY A 172 -10.77 -25.27 -17.34
C GLY A 172 -9.48 -24.44 -17.38
N LEU A 173 -9.09 -23.80 -16.27
CA LEU A 173 -7.92 -22.90 -16.24
C LEU A 173 -6.62 -23.67 -16.07
N GLU A 174 -5.54 -23.19 -16.70
CA GLU A 174 -4.17 -23.61 -16.35
C GLU A 174 -3.74 -22.93 -15.06
N HIS A 175 -3.63 -23.68 -13.96
CA HIS A 175 -3.40 -23.10 -12.63
C HIS A 175 -2.57 -24.00 -11.71
N ASP A 176 -1.93 -23.36 -10.72
CA ASP A 176 -1.40 -24.01 -9.53
C ASP A 176 -2.47 -24.00 -8.42
N LEU A 177 -2.73 -25.16 -7.82
CA LEU A 177 -3.78 -25.32 -6.80
C LEU A 177 -3.18 -25.46 -5.40
N PHE A 178 -3.54 -24.53 -4.51
CA PHE A 178 -3.18 -24.57 -3.09
C PHE A 178 -4.43 -24.82 -2.25
N VAL A 179 -4.45 -25.92 -1.50
CA VAL A 179 -5.58 -26.27 -0.63
C VAL A 179 -5.13 -26.27 0.82
N THR A 180 -5.69 -25.37 1.63
CA THR A 180 -5.48 -25.38 3.08
C THR A 180 -6.69 -26.02 3.76
N ILE A 181 -6.46 -26.88 4.76
CA ILE A 181 -7.53 -27.61 5.46
C ILE A 181 -7.39 -27.35 6.96
N THR A 182 -8.45 -26.88 7.61
CA THR A 182 -8.51 -26.80 9.07
C THR A 182 -8.42 -28.22 9.66
N HIS A 183 -7.41 -28.47 10.47
CA HIS A 183 -7.16 -29.82 10.99
C HIS A 183 -8.17 -30.23 12.08
N LYS A 184 -8.94 -31.27 11.78
CA LYS A 184 -9.95 -31.90 12.64
C LYS A 184 -9.61 -33.37 12.94
N GLY A 185 -8.31 -33.74 12.88
CA GLY A 185 -7.82 -35.10 13.08
C GLY A 185 -7.95 -36.00 11.83
N PRO A 186 -8.21 -37.30 11.99
CA PRO A 186 -8.26 -38.28 10.89
C PRO A 186 -9.16 -37.89 9.70
N PRO A 187 -10.33 -37.24 9.88
CA PRO A 187 -11.14 -36.78 8.75
C PRO A 187 -10.43 -35.77 7.83
N SER A 188 -9.52 -34.94 8.36
CA SER A 188 -8.75 -33.99 7.54
C SER A 188 -7.66 -34.70 6.74
N GLU A 189 -7.05 -35.75 7.31
CA GLU A 189 -6.06 -36.57 6.62
C GLU A 189 -6.69 -37.36 5.47
N ALA A 190 -7.84 -37.99 5.72
CA ALA A 190 -8.61 -38.66 4.68
C ALA A 190 -9.06 -37.71 3.55
N LEU A 191 -9.41 -36.45 3.89
CA LEU A 191 -9.70 -35.44 2.87
C LEU A 191 -8.45 -35.06 2.07
N ARG A 192 -7.31 -34.83 2.74
CA ARG A 192 -6.03 -34.53 2.08
C ARG A 192 -5.68 -35.61 1.05
N ASP A 193 -5.80 -36.88 1.43
CA ASP A 193 -5.43 -38.00 0.56
C ASP A 193 -6.37 -38.11 -0.65
N ARG A 194 -7.68 -37.85 -0.48
CA ARG A 194 -8.64 -37.75 -1.60
C ARG A 194 -8.34 -36.60 -2.55
N ILE A 195 -7.90 -35.44 -2.03
CA ILE A 195 -7.50 -34.31 -2.86
C ILE A 195 -6.22 -34.65 -3.64
N ALA A 196 -5.23 -35.25 -2.98
CA ALA A 196 -3.99 -35.67 -3.64
C ALA A 196 -4.24 -36.72 -4.74
N LEU A 197 -5.25 -37.58 -4.60
CA LEU A 197 -5.63 -38.54 -5.62
C LEU A 197 -6.31 -37.87 -6.83
N SER A 198 -7.26 -36.95 -6.59
CA SER A 198 -8.03 -36.28 -7.65
C SER A 198 -7.26 -35.14 -8.34
N HIS A 199 -6.39 -34.46 -7.58
CA HIS A 199 -5.61 -33.30 -8.01
C HIS A 199 -4.15 -33.51 -7.59
N PRO A 200 -3.38 -34.36 -8.27
CA PRO A 200 -2.04 -34.77 -7.85
C PRO A 200 -1.00 -33.63 -7.83
N ARG A 201 -1.25 -32.55 -8.58
CA ARG A 201 -0.42 -31.33 -8.55
C ARG A 201 -0.80 -30.36 -7.43
N ALA A 202 -1.92 -30.59 -6.73
CA ALA A 202 -2.37 -29.69 -5.68
C ALA A 202 -1.46 -29.75 -4.45
N ARG A 203 -1.11 -28.58 -3.91
CA ARG A 203 -0.40 -28.48 -2.64
C ARG A 203 -1.40 -28.43 -1.50
N VAL A 204 -1.56 -29.56 -0.81
CA VAL A 204 -2.51 -29.70 0.31
C VAL A 204 -1.82 -29.51 1.65
N ILE A 205 -2.30 -28.58 2.47
CA ILE A 205 -1.64 -28.10 3.69
C ILE A 205 -2.64 -28.13 4.86
N LEU A 206 -2.29 -28.84 5.93
CA LEU A 206 -3.07 -28.84 7.16
C LEU A 206 -2.75 -27.59 8.00
N MET A 207 -3.77 -26.90 8.49
CA MET A 207 -3.66 -25.64 9.22
C MET A 207 -4.43 -25.68 10.54
N PRO A 208 -3.98 -24.93 11.58
CA PRO A 208 -4.79 -24.75 12.78
C PRO A 208 -6.09 -24.01 12.48
N ASN A 209 -7.10 -24.21 13.33
CA ASN A 209 -8.32 -23.41 13.32
C ASN A 209 -8.06 -22.03 13.93
N HIS A 210 -7.46 -21.13 13.14
CA HIS A 210 -7.03 -19.83 13.62
C HIS A 210 -7.04 -18.81 12.49
N GLY A 211 -7.65 -17.64 12.74
CA GLY A 211 -7.72 -16.56 11.76
C GLY A 211 -8.57 -16.88 10.52
N ARG A 212 -9.49 -17.85 10.64
CA ARG A 212 -10.45 -18.28 9.61
C ARG A 212 -9.76 -18.65 8.29
N ASP A 213 -10.29 -18.18 7.17
CA ASP A 213 -9.71 -18.32 5.84
C ASP A 213 -8.61 -17.28 5.53
N ILE A 214 -8.47 -16.24 6.35
CA ILE A 214 -7.54 -15.14 6.13
C ILE A 214 -6.12 -15.51 6.57
N PHE A 215 -5.94 -16.02 7.80
CA PHE A 215 -4.60 -16.40 8.26
C PHE A 215 -3.97 -17.51 7.39
N PRO A 216 -4.67 -18.60 7.04
CA PRO A 216 -4.13 -19.61 6.14
C PRO A 216 -3.70 -19.05 4.78
N PHE A 217 -4.49 -18.14 4.21
CA PHE A 217 -4.11 -17.45 2.97
C PHE A 217 -2.82 -16.62 3.15
N LEU A 218 -2.77 -15.79 4.20
CA LEU A 218 -1.59 -14.97 4.50
C LEU A 218 -0.35 -15.81 4.82
N HIS A 219 -0.51 -16.99 5.40
CA HIS A 219 0.59 -17.92 5.65
C HIS A 219 1.22 -18.43 4.35
N LEU A 220 0.42 -18.70 3.32
CA LEU A 220 0.93 -19.02 1.98
C LEU A 220 1.62 -17.81 1.35
N ALA A 221 0.98 -16.64 1.40
CA ALA A 221 1.48 -15.40 0.82
C ALA A 221 2.84 -14.99 1.42
N ASN A 222 2.95 -14.99 2.75
CA ASN A 222 4.17 -14.61 3.46
C ASN A 222 5.31 -15.61 3.26
N ALA A 223 4.99 -16.86 2.94
CA ALA A 223 5.99 -17.87 2.59
C ALA A 223 6.42 -17.80 1.11
N GLY A 224 5.91 -16.83 0.33
CA GLY A 224 6.26 -16.61 -1.07
C GLY A 224 5.67 -17.65 -2.03
N LEU A 225 4.66 -18.42 -1.62
CA LEU A 225 4.04 -19.44 -2.48
C LEU A 225 3.13 -18.84 -3.55
N LEU A 226 2.70 -17.60 -3.36
CA LEU A 226 1.74 -16.89 -4.21
C LEU A 226 2.41 -15.77 -5.01
N ASP A 227 3.75 -15.73 -5.04
CA ASP A 227 4.53 -14.76 -5.81
C ASP A 227 4.70 -15.26 -7.26
N GLY A 228 4.79 -14.34 -8.22
CA GLY A 228 5.03 -14.67 -9.64
C GLY A 228 3.79 -15.03 -10.47
N TYR A 229 2.60 -15.07 -9.89
CA TYR A 229 1.36 -15.26 -10.64
C TYR A 229 0.81 -13.93 -11.18
N SER A 230 0.11 -13.98 -12.32
CA SER A 230 -0.59 -12.83 -12.90
C SER A 230 -1.92 -12.52 -12.19
N ALA A 231 -2.54 -13.52 -11.58
CA ALA A 231 -3.72 -13.38 -10.71
C ALA A 231 -3.82 -14.53 -9.71
N ILE A 232 -4.47 -14.26 -8.58
CA ILE A 232 -4.75 -15.26 -7.54
C ILE A 232 -6.25 -15.31 -7.29
N GLY A 233 -6.86 -16.48 -7.53
CA GLY A 233 -8.25 -16.78 -7.18
C GLY A 233 -8.32 -17.35 -5.77
N LYS A 234 -9.02 -16.66 -4.87
CA LYS A 234 -9.18 -17.06 -3.47
C LYS A 234 -10.61 -17.55 -3.22
N LEU A 235 -10.74 -18.78 -2.72
CA LEU A 235 -11.99 -19.42 -2.37
C LEU A 235 -11.93 -20.00 -0.95
N HIS A 236 -13.08 -20.19 -0.32
CA HIS A 236 -13.17 -20.95 0.92
C HIS A 236 -14.54 -21.59 1.12
N THR A 237 -14.60 -22.64 1.92
CA THR A 237 -15.87 -23.26 2.29
C THR A 237 -16.66 -22.35 3.23
N LYS A 238 -17.96 -22.16 2.96
CA LYS A 238 -18.86 -21.30 3.74
C LYS A 238 -20.24 -21.93 3.89
N LYS A 239 -20.65 -22.20 5.14
CA LYS A 239 -22.03 -22.57 5.49
C LYS A 239 -22.71 -21.43 6.21
N SER A 240 -23.98 -21.17 5.87
CA SER A 240 -24.84 -20.23 6.59
C SER A 240 -25.99 -20.99 7.27
N PRO A 241 -25.73 -21.71 8.39
CA PRO A 241 -26.71 -22.62 9.00
C PRO A 241 -27.98 -21.92 9.54
N HIS A 242 -27.99 -20.59 9.62
CA HIS A 242 -29.12 -19.79 10.09
C HIS A 242 -29.89 -19.08 8.97
N ARG A 243 -29.53 -19.31 7.69
CA ARG A 243 -30.18 -18.72 6.53
C ARG A 243 -30.93 -19.78 5.74
N GLN A 244 -32.19 -19.50 5.36
CA GLN A 244 -32.98 -20.41 4.50
C GLN A 244 -32.43 -20.51 3.06
N ASP A 245 -31.61 -19.53 2.63
CA ASP A 245 -31.02 -19.42 1.28
C ASP A 245 -29.50 -19.72 1.23
N GLY A 246 -28.92 -20.28 2.29
CA GLY A 246 -27.46 -20.37 2.46
C GLY A 246 -26.71 -21.13 1.36
N ASP A 247 -27.33 -22.14 0.75
CA ASP A 247 -26.76 -22.89 -0.38
C ASP A 247 -26.82 -22.10 -1.69
N HIS A 248 -27.90 -21.36 -1.92
CA HIS A 248 -28.04 -20.50 -3.10
C HIS A 248 -27.04 -19.34 -3.06
N TRP A 249 -26.89 -18.69 -1.89
CA TRP A 249 -25.90 -17.64 -1.67
C TRP A 249 -24.47 -18.15 -1.95
N ARG A 250 -24.11 -19.33 -1.45
CA ARG A 250 -22.76 -19.89 -1.70
C ARG A 250 -22.51 -20.17 -3.18
N ARG A 251 -23.44 -20.85 -3.85
CA ARG A 251 -23.31 -21.17 -5.28
C ARG A 251 -23.17 -19.90 -6.11
N HIS A 252 -23.87 -18.83 -5.73
CA HIS A 252 -23.71 -17.50 -6.29
C HIS A 252 -22.29 -16.94 -6.11
N LEU A 253 -21.68 -17.06 -4.91
CA LEU A 253 -20.31 -16.60 -4.68
C LEU A 253 -19.28 -17.32 -5.56
N ILE A 254 -19.34 -18.66 -5.59
CA ILE A 254 -18.37 -19.49 -6.32
C ILE A 254 -18.61 -19.34 -7.83
N GLY A 255 -19.85 -19.53 -8.28
CA GLY A 255 -20.22 -19.40 -9.69
C GLY A 255 -20.05 -17.99 -10.25
N GLY A 256 -20.09 -16.96 -9.40
CA GLY A 256 -19.82 -15.59 -9.83
C GLY A 256 -18.37 -15.35 -10.23
N ILE A 257 -17.40 -16.03 -9.62
CA ILE A 257 -15.97 -15.89 -9.95
C ILE A 257 -15.39 -17.08 -10.74
N LEU A 258 -16.12 -18.19 -10.83
CA LEU A 258 -15.83 -19.37 -11.63
C LEU A 258 -17.10 -19.81 -12.41
N PRO A 259 -17.60 -19.02 -13.38
CA PRO A 259 -18.82 -19.33 -14.14
C PRO A 259 -18.65 -20.46 -15.18
N GLY A 260 -17.81 -21.46 -14.90
CA GLY A 260 -17.51 -22.55 -15.84
C GLY A 260 -16.65 -22.08 -17.00
N SER A 261 -17.03 -22.41 -18.23
CA SER A 261 -16.23 -22.14 -19.44
C SER A 261 -15.91 -20.66 -19.67
N ASP A 262 -16.76 -19.76 -19.19
CA ASP A 262 -16.59 -18.30 -19.37
C ASP A 262 -15.50 -17.72 -18.45
N THR A 263 -15.00 -18.52 -17.49
CA THR A 263 -14.03 -18.06 -16.49
C THR A 263 -12.74 -17.54 -17.14
N ALA A 264 -12.25 -18.22 -18.18
CA ALA A 264 -11.00 -17.84 -18.85
C ALA A 264 -11.13 -16.46 -19.53
N ASP A 265 -12.23 -16.21 -20.23
CA ASP A 265 -12.47 -14.94 -20.92
C ASP A 265 -12.67 -13.78 -19.93
N LEU A 266 -13.41 -14.00 -18.84
CA LEU A 266 -13.59 -12.99 -17.80
C LEU A 266 -12.29 -12.70 -17.05
N LEU A 267 -11.48 -13.72 -16.78
CA LEU A 267 -10.16 -13.54 -16.20
C LEU A 267 -9.23 -12.75 -17.13
N ALA A 268 -9.27 -13.01 -18.44
CA ALA A 268 -8.51 -12.23 -19.42
C ALA A 268 -8.94 -10.76 -19.43
N ARG A 269 -10.25 -10.48 -19.36
CA ARG A 269 -10.78 -9.10 -19.23
C ARG A 269 -10.34 -8.44 -17.93
N PHE A 270 -10.41 -9.15 -16.81
CA PHE A 270 -9.92 -8.67 -15.51
C PHE A 270 -8.43 -8.32 -15.56
N LEU A 271 -7.60 -9.18 -16.14
CA LEU A 271 -6.17 -8.94 -16.31
C LEU A 271 -5.90 -7.73 -17.20
N ALA A 272 -6.66 -7.57 -18.29
CA ALA A 272 -6.55 -6.48 -19.24
C ALA A 272 -6.96 -5.11 -18.66
N ASP A 273 -7.82 -5.05 -17.63
CA ASP A 273 -8.20 -3.78 -17.00
C ASP A 273 -7.17 -3.33 -15.95
N PRO A 274 -6.28 -2.34 -16.23
CA PRO A 274 -5.30 -1.85 -15.26
C PRO A 274 -5.92 -1.21 -14.02
N GLN A 275 -7.20 -0.84 -14.05
CA GLN A 275 -7.91 -0.28 -12.91
C GLN A 275 -8.58 -1.36 -12.05
N ALA A 276 -8.69 -2.61 -12.51
CA ALA A 276 -9.29 -3.68 -11.70
C ALA A 276 -8.26 -4.29 -10.75
N GLY A 277 -8.48 -4.16 -9.44
CA GLY A 277 -7.62 -4.78 -8.41
C GLY A 277 -8.18 -6.09 -7.86
N PHE A 278 -9.52 -6.17 -7.76
CA PHE A 278 -10.25 -7.36 -7.33
C PHE A 278 -11.42 -7.64 -8.27
N TRP A 279 -11.69 -8.91 -8.56
CA TRP A 279 -12.93 -9.36 -9.19
C TRP A 279 -13.74 -10.23 -8.22
N VAL A 280 -14.98 -9.80 -7.95
CA VAL A 280 -15.93 -10.45 -7.04
C VAL A 280 -17.20 -10.88 -7.77
N ALA A 281 -17.97 -11.79 -7.18
CA ALA A 281 -19.33 -12.07 -7.63
C ALA A 281 -20.25 -10.85 -7.43
N ASP A 282 -21.34 -10.77 -8.22
CA ASP A 282 -22.29 -9.65 -8.12
C ASP A 282 -22.89 -9.55 -6.70
N GLY A 283 -23.07 -8.31 -6.22
CA GLY A 283 -23.54 -8.00 -4.88
C GLY A 283 -22.52 -8.24 -3.76
N GLN A 284 -21.26 -8.56 -4.07
CA GLN A 284 -20.21 -8.78 -3.05
C GLN A 284 -19.25 -7.60 -2.87
N GLN A 285 -19.50 -6.48 -3.53
CA GLN A 285 -18.88 -5.21 -3.17
C GLN A 285 -19.77 -4.51 -2.13
N TYR A 286 -19.33 -4.46 -0.87
CA TYR A 286 -20.08 -3.80 0.20
C TYR A 286 -19.57 -2.38 0.39
N GLU A 287 -20.48 -1.41 0.37
CA GLU A 287 -20.18 0.01 0.43
C GLU A 287 -20.98 0.72 1.53
N GLY A 288 -20.38 1.71 2.17
CA GLY A 288 -21.05 2.56 3.16
C GLY A 288 -20.67 2.26 4.61
N ASP A 289 -20.81 3.27 5.46
CA ASP A 289 -20.40 3.25 6.87
C ASP A 289 -21.16 2.21 7.72
N GLU A 290 -22.32 1.76 7.27
CA GLU A 290 -23.10 0.66 7.85
C GLU A 290 -22.32 -0.65 7.97
N TRP A 291 -21.36 -0.92 7.08
CA TRP A 291 -20.67 -2.20 7.03
C TRP A 291 -19.41 -2.26 7.90
N TRP A 292 -19.07 -1.17 8.62
CA TRP A 292 -17.90 -1.14 9.51
C TRP A 292 -17.97 -2.20 10.63
N GLY A 293 -19.15 -2.47 11.15
CA GLY A 293 -19.30 -3.28 12.36
C GLY A 293 -18.43 -2.74 13.50
N SER A 294 -17.74 -3.61 14.23
CA SER A 294 -16.80 -3.20 15.30
C SER A 294 -15.34 -3.03 14.84
N ASN A 295 -15.06 -3.06 13.53
CA ASN A 295 -13.70 -3.23 12.99
C ASN A 295 -12.93 -1.94 12.74
N ARG A 296 -13.59 -0.77 12.69
CA ARG A 296 -12.96 0.48 12.20
C ARG A 296 -11.62 0.81 12.87
N ARG A 297 -11.53 0.68 14.19
CA ARG A 297 -10.27 0.90 14.91
C ARG A 297 -9.19 -0.09 14.47
N LYS A 298 -9.50 -1.38 14.34
CA LYS A 298 -8.54 -2.40 13.90
C LYS A 298 -8.09 -2.15 12.46
N VAL A 299 -9.01 -1.75 11.59
CA VAL A 299 -8.70 -1.35 10.21
C VAL A 299 -7.73 -0.17 10.18
N ALA A 300 -7.97 0.88 10.97
CA ALA A 300 -7.03 2.01 11.06
C ALA A 300 -5.62 1.55 11.49
N HIS A 301 -5.51 0.70 12.50
CA HIS A 301 -4.20 0.16 12.94
C HIS A 301 -3.52 -0.72 11.87
N LEU A 302 -4.30 -1.46 11.08
CA LEU A 302 -3.77 -2.23 9.95
C LEU A 302 -3.23 -1.28 8.87
N LEU A 303 -4.02 -0.29 8.46
CA LEU A 303 -3.67 0.64 7.40
C LEU A 303 -2.46 1.51 7.75
N HIS A 304 -2.28 1.89 9.02
CA HIS A 304 -1.07 2.60 9.46
C HIS A 304 0.22 1.84 9.19
N ARG A 305 0.21 0.50 9.13
CA ARG A 305 1.41 -0.31 8.81
C ARG A 305 1.89 -0.18 7.36
N VAL A 306 1.03 0.32 6.49
CA VAL A 306 1.31 0.63 5.09
C VAL A 306 1.06 2.11 4.81
N GLU A 307 1.00 2.93 5.87
CA GLU A 307 0.87 4.39 5.82
C GLU A 307 -0.39 4.89 5.09
N ILE A 308 -1.48 4.12 5.10
CA ILE A 308 -2.79 4.54 4.57
C ILE A 308 -3.67 5.02 5.74
N ARG A 309 -4.46 6.07 5.53
CA ARG A 309 -5.42 6.54 6.55
C ARG A 309 -6.78 5.90 6.33
N ASP A 310 -7.50 5.61 7.41
CA ASP A 310 -8.86 5.03 7.31
C ASP A 310 -9.91 6.02 6.79
N ASP A 311 -9.58 7.32 6.77
CA ASP A 311 -10.43 8.41 6.29
C ASP A 311 -10.05 8.94 4.91
N ASP A 312 -9.04 8.36 4.25
CA ASP A 312 -8.68 8.71 2.87
C ASP A 312 -9.80 8.34 1.88
N PHE A 313 -10.56 7.27 2.19
CA PHE A 313 -11.55 6.70 1.28
C PHE A 313 -12.83 6.27 2.01
N ALA A 314 -13.95 6.28 1.28
CA ALA A 314 -15.19 5.67 1.74
C ALA A 314 -15.05 4.15 1.78
N LEU A 315 -15.66 3.51 2.79
CA LEU A 315 -15.61 2.05 2.94
C LEU A 315 -16.25 1.37 1.72
N SER A 316 -15.45 0.58 1.00
CA SER A 316 -15.87 -0.28 -0.12
C SER A 316 -14.96 -1.50 -0.15
N PHE A 317 -15.44 -2.73 0.08
CA PHE A 317 -14.57 -3.90 0.20
C PHE A 317 -15.18 -5.18 -0.40
N PRO A 318 -14.35 -6.16 -0.81
CA PRO A 318 -14.83 -7.42 -1.38
C PRO A 318 -15.31 -8.35 -0.24
N ALA A 319 -16.60 -8.29 0.04
CA ALA A 319 -17.22 -8.99 1.16
C ALA A 319 -17.30 -10.50 0.91
N GLY A 320 -17.12 -11.27 1.99
CA GLY A 320 -17.21 -12.72 1.96
C GLY A 320 -15.93 -13.43 1.52
N SER A 321 -14.83 -12.71 1.27
CA SER A 321 -13.48 -13.25 1.10
C SER A 321 -13.33 -14.33 0.00
N ILE A 322 -14.16 -14.25 -1.04
CA ILE A 322 -14.09 -15.05 -2.28
C ILE A 322 -13.98 -14.09 -3.45
N TYR A 323 -12.82 -14.09 -4.13
CA TYR A 323 -12.51 -13.13 -5.19
C TYR A 323 -11.26 -13.55 -5.98
N TRP A 324 -11.06 -12.95 -7.15
CA TRP A 324 -9.75 -12.86 -7.80
C TRP A 324 -9.04 -11.57 -7.38
N MET A 325 -7.71 -11.62 -7.24
CA MET A 325 -6.88 -10.46 -6.92
C MET A 325 -5.66 -10.34 -7.85
N LYS A 326 -5.22 -9.12 -8.11
CA LYS A 326 -3.94 -8.86 -8.81
C LYS A 326 -2.74 -8.87 -7.86
N PRO A 327 -1.51 -9.08 -8.36
CA PRO A 327 -0.31 -9.21 -7.54
C PRO A 327 -0.03 -8.00 -6.64
N LEU A 328 -0.32 -6.78 -7.10
CA LEU A 328 -0.17 -5.58 -6.27
C LEU A 328 -0.99 -5.68 -4.97
N MET A 329 -2.20 -6.24 -5.01
CA MET A 329 -3.04 -6.42 -3.82
C MET A 329 -2.45 -7.45 -2.86
N LEU A 330 -1.87 -8.53 -3.39
CA LEU A 330 -1.13 -9.51 -2.57
C LEU A 330 0.08 -8.86 -1.89
N THR A 331 0.84 -8.04 -2.61
CA THR A 331 2.00 -7.33 -2.05
C THR A 331 1.58 -6.34 -0.96
N MET A 332 0.50 -5.58 -1.17
CA MET A 332 -0.01 -4.68 -0.14
C MET A 332 -0.47 -5.44 1.11
N LEU A 333 -1.07 -6.63 0.96
CA LEU A 333 -1.42 -7.51 2.07
C LEU A 333 -0.17 -8.04 2.81
N LYS A 334 0.87 -8.49 2.10
CA LYS A 334 2.17 -8.89 2.68
C LYS A 334 2.81 -7.72 3.43
N GLY A 335 2.69 -6.50 2.91
CA GLY A 335 3.19 -5.27 3.51
C GLY A 335 2.63 -4.97 4.91
N LEU A 336 1.45 -5.51 5.25
CA LEU A 336 0.88 -5.43 6.61
C LEU A 336 1.66 -6.26 7.65
N ARG A 337 2.55 -7.17 7.20
CA ARG A 337 3.39 -8.08 8.00
C ARG A 337 2.61 -8.82 9.10
N LEU A 338 1.45 -9.38 8.74
CA LEU A 338 0.59 -10.12 9.66
C LEU A 338 1.09 -11.56 9.83
N ASN A 339 1.11 -12.05 11.07
CA ASN A 339 1.46 -13.43 11.40
C ASN A 339 0.42 -14.02 12.38
N GLN A 340 0.54 -15.32 12.66
CA GLN A 340 -0.41 -16.06 13.49
C GLN A 340 -0.64 -15.38 14.85
N ALA A 341 0.41 -14.88 15.50
CA ALA A 341 0.36 -14.39 16.88
C ALA A 341 -0.54 -13.16 17.08
N ILE A 342 -0.88 -12.46 15.98
CA ILE A 342 -1.71 -11.24 16.02
C ILE A 342 -3.20 -11.58 15.88
N PHE A 343 -3.54 -12.76 15.34
CA PHE A 343 -4.93 -13.19 15.21
C PHE A 343 -5.51 -13.62 16.56
N GLU A 344 -6.80 -13.31 16.77
CA GLU A 344 -7.49 -13.74 17.98
C GLU A 344 -7.75 -15.26 17.95
N PRO A 345 -7.71 -15.94 19.11
CA PRO A 345 -8.18 -17.32 19.22
C PRO A 345 -9.64 -17.44 18.75
N GLU A 346 -9.99 -18.51 18.03
CA GLU A 346 -11.37 -18.73 17.60
C GLU A 346 -12.23 -19.16 18.80
N THR A 347 -13.10 -18.25 19.26
CA THR A 347 -14.04 -18.45 20.37
C THR A 347 -15.50 -18.39 19.93
N GLY A 348 -15.76 -18.38 18.61
CA GLY A 348 -17.10 -18.25 18.03
C GLY A 348 -17.50 -16.80 17.72
N GLN A 349 -16.54 -15.89 17.59
CA GLN A 349 -16.79 -14.51 17.21
C GLN A 349 -17.57 -14.45 15.88
N VAL A 350 -18.43 -13.44 15.71
CA VAL A 350 -19.19 -13.24 14.44
C VAL A 350 -18.85 -11.94 13.73
N ASP A 351 -18.10 -11.05 14.39
CA ASP A 351 -17.53 -9.83 13.84
C ASP A 351 -16.36 -9.38 14.75
N GLY A 352 -15.64 -8.32 14.37
CA GLY A 352 -14.69 -7.65 15.26
C GLY A 352 -13.37 -8.37 15.45
N THR A 353 -13.03 -9.34 14.60
CA THR A 353 -11.73 -10.04 14.62
C THR A 353 -10.77 -9.43 13.60
N LEU A 354 -9.48 -9.75 13.69
CA LEU A 354 -8.48 -9.32 12.73
C LEU A 354 -8.82 -9.77 11.30
N ALA A 355 -9.39 -10.96 11.12
CA ALA A 355 -9.82 -11.44 9.81
C ALA A 355 -10.87 -10.50 9.16
N HIS A 356 -11.85 -10.06 9.94
CA HIS A 356 -12.88 -9.11 9.48
C HIS A 356 -12.31 -7.70 9.22
N ALA A 357 -11.28 -7.30 9.97
CA ALA A 357 -10.58 -6.05 9.73
C ALA A 357 -9.73 -6.11 8.45
N VAL A 358 -9.03 -7.22 8.19
CA VAL A 358 -8.27 -7.41 6.94
C VAL A 358 -9.21 -7.33 5.73
N GLU A 359 -10.35 -8.01 5.77
CA GLU A 359 -11.34 -7.97 4.69
C GLU A 359 -11.78 -6.54 4.33
N ARG A 360 -12.05 -5.70 5.34
CA ARG A 360 -12.42 -4.29 5.14
C ARG A 360 -11.25 -3.44 4.66
N ALA A 361 -10.04 -3.72 5.14
CA ALA A 361 -8.83 -2.99 4.73
C ALA A 361 -8.53 -3.17 3.23
N LEU A 362 -8.91 -4.30 2.61
CA LEU A 362 -8.74 -4.53 1.16
C LEU A 362 -9.29 -3.40 0.30
N GLY A 363 -10.39 -2.79 0.75
CA GLY A 363 -11.00 -1.62 0.11
C GLY A 363 -10.07 -0.42 0.02
N HIS A 364 -9.52 -0.03 1.17
CA HIS A 364 -8.56 1.06 1.25
C HIS A 364 -7.28 0.75 0.47
N LEU A 365 -6.82 -0.51 0.47
CA LEU A 365 -5.63 -0.92 -0.30
C LEU A 365 -5.85 -0.75 -1.81
N VAL A 366 -7.00 -1.19 -2.33
CA VAL A 366 -7.29 -1.09 -3.77
C VAL A 366 -7.54 0.36 -4.20
N GLN A 367 -8.24 1.15 -3.37
CA GLN A 367 -8.47 2.57 -3.64
C GLN A 367 -7.18 3.39 -3.57
N ALA A 368 -6.28 3.10 -2.62
CA ALA A 368 -4.96 3.72 -2.56
C ALA A 368 -4.11 3.44 -3.82
N ALA A 369 -4.35 2.30 -4.47
CA ALA A 369 -3.70 1.95 -5.72
C ALA A 369 -4.26 2.67 -6.95
N GLY A 370 -5.33 3.47 -6.79
CA GLY A 370 -6.10 4.01 -7.91
C GLY A 370 -6.88 2.94 -8.66
N MET A 371 -7.12 1.80 -8.03
CA MET A 371 -7.84 0.65 -8.58
C MET A 371 -9.23 0.53 -7.95
N ARG A 372 -10.07 -0.32 -8.52
CA ARG A 372 -11.44 -0.62 -8.10
C ARG A 372 -11.67 -2.11 -7.92
N ILE A 373 -12.72 -2.41 -7.17
CA ILE A 373 -13.34 -3.73 -7.11
C ILE A 373 -14.30 -3.80 -8.29
N VAL A 374 -14.23 -4.87 -9.07
CA VAL A 374 -15.12 -5.12 -10.20
C VAL A 374 -15.99 -6.33 -9.94
N GLN A 375 -17.24 -6.26 -10.35
CA GLN A 375 -18.20 -7.35 -10.27
C GLN A 375 -18.29 -8.09 -11.61
N THR A 376 -18.77 -9.33 -11.61
CA THR A 376 -18.85 -10.17 -12.82
C THR A 376 -19.66 -9.51 -13.94
N SER A 377 -20.83 -8.97 -13.63
CA SER A 377 -21.64 -8.20 -14.59
C SER A 377 -20.87 -7.04 -15.22
N GLN A 378 -20.08 -6.31 -14.43
CA GLN A 378 -19.29 -5.17 -14.90
C GLN A 378 -18.18 -5.58 -15.86
N LEU A 379 -17.56 -6.76 -15.67
CA LEU A 379 -16.56 -7.31 -16.61
C LEU A 379 -17.18 -7.74 -17.94
N ILE A 380 -18.45 -8.17 -17.92
CA ILE A 380 -19.19 -8.55 -19.13
C ILE A 380 -19.57 -7.29 -19.92
N GLU A 381 -20.12 -6.30 -19.23
CA GLU A 381 -20.72 -5.11 -19.83
C GLU A 381 -19.70 -4.04 -20.25
N THR A 382 -18.59 -3.92 -19.52
CA THR A 382 -17.61 -2.84 -19.74
C THR A 382 -16.36 -3.38 -20.44
N PRO A 383 -16.00 -2.89 -21.64
CA PRO A 383 -14.73 -3.25 -22.25
C PRO A 383 -13.56 -2.71 -21.41
N PRO A 384 -12.39 -3.38 -21.40
CA PRO A 384 -11.22 -2.85 -20.70
C PRO A 384 -10.83 -1.49 -21.27
N PRO A 385 -10.34 -0.56 -20.44
CA PRO A 385 -9.88 0.73 -20.92
C PRO A 385 -8.68 0.56 -21.88
N PRO A 386 -8.38 1.57 -22.72
CA PRO A 386 -7.24 1.52 -23.61
C PRO A 386 -5.93 1.31 -22.82
N ALA A 387 -4.96 0.68 -23.48
CA ALA A 387 -3.63 0.48 -22.90
C ALA A 387 -3.02 1.84 -22.49
N PRO A 388 -2.30 1.89 -21.36
CA PRO A 388 -1.64 3.12 -20.92
C PRO A 388 -0.59 3.57 -21.94
N VAL A 389 -0.40 4.89 -22.04
CA VAL A 389 0.70 5.47 -22.82
C VAL A 389 2.02 5.05 -22.16
N ARG A 390 2.92 4.49 -22.95
CA ARG A 390 4.24 4.03 -22.50
C ARG A 390 5.27 5.15 -22.72
N PRO A 391 6.26 5.27 -21.82
CA PRO A 391 7.34 6.22 -21.99
C PRO A 391 8.23 5.83 -23.18
N GLY A 392 8.82 6.82 -23.86
CA GLY A 392 9.78 6.60 -24.94
C GLY A 392 11.19 6.28 -24.43
N PHE A 393 11.53 6.76 -23.23
CA PHE A 393 12.79 6.49 -22.54
C PHE A 393 12.59 6.69 -21.03
N VAL A 394 13.12 5.78 -20.20
CA VAL A 394 13.00 5.81 -18.75
C VAL A 394 14.39 5.85 -18.12
N SER A 395 14.64 6.86 -17.30
CA SER A 395 15.88 6.99 -16.53
C SER A 395 15.62 6.98 -15.03
N ALA A 396 16.55 6.42 -14.25
CA ALA A 396 16.50 6.48 -12.80
C ALA A 396 17.79 7.10 -12.25
N ALA A 397 17.67 8.02 -11.28
CA ALA A 397 18.82 8.53 -10.54
C ALA A 397 19.56 7.38 -9.82
N TYR A 398 20.88 7.40 -9.83
CA TYR A 398 21.71 6.33 -9.29
C TYR A 398 22.83 6.90 -8.42
N LEU A 399 22.82 6.51 -7.14
CA LEU A 399 23.79 6.92 -6.14
C LEU A 399 24.97 5.93 -6.11
N PRO A 400 26.21 6.37 -6.40
CA PRO A 400 27.40 5.51 -6.35
C PRO A 400 27.88 5.22 -4.91
N GLN A 401 27.25 5.80 -3.89
CA GLN A 401 27.71 5.80 -2.50
C GLN A 401 27.25 4.57 -1.69
N PHE A 402 27.78 3.40 -2.02
CA PHE A 402 27.64 2.18 -1.20
C PHE A 402 28.98 1.44 -1.11
N HIS A 403 30.03 2.19 -0.83
CA HIS A 403 31.38 1.68 -0.61
C HIS A 403 32.15 2.68 0.26
N PRO A 404 33.12 2.23 1.07
CA PRO A 404 33.93 3.13 1.88
C PRO A 404 34.88 3.95 1.00
N THR A 405 35.10 5.19 1.39
CA THR A 405 36.13 6.09 0.82
C THR A 405 36.91 6.73 1.95
N GLU A 406 38.11 7.22 1.65
CA GLU A 406 38.94 7.91 2.65
C GLU A 406 38.26 9.16 3.19
N GLU A 407 37.59 9.93 2.32
CA GLU A 407 36.82 11.10 2.70
C GLU A 407 35.69 10.75 3.67
N ASN A 408 34.87 9.75 3.30
CA ASN A 408 33.71 9.34 4.07
C ASN A 408 34.12 8.78 5.44
N ASP A 409 35.21 8.02 5.48
CA ASP A 409 35.78 7.48 6.71
C ASP A 409 36.28 8.59 7.64
N ALA A 410 36.88 9.65 7.09
CA ALA A 410 37.32 10.81 7.86
C ALA A 410 36.15 11.62 8.42
N TRP A 411 35.04 11.73 7.70
CA TRP A 411 33.90 12.57 8.08
C TRP A 411 32.91 11.88 9.00
N TRP A 412 32.67 10.58 8.79
CA TRP A 412 31.58 9.82 9.43
C TRP A 412 32.05 8.58 10.20
N GLY A 413 33.34 8.26 10.13
CA GLY A 413 33.96 7.15 10.85
C GLY A 413 34.33 5.99 9.92
N LYS A 414 35.34 5.23 10.33
CA LYS A 414 35.95 4.15 9.55
C LYS A 414 34.92 3.14 9.02
N GLY A 415 35.00 2.85 7.71
CA GLY A 415 34.13 1.91 7.02
C GLY A 415 32.74 2.45 6.70
N PHE A 416 32.55 3.77 6.65
CA PHE A 416 31.22 4.35 6.44
C PHE A 416 30.68 4.03 5.05
N THR A 417 29.41 3.63 5.01
CA THR A 417 28.57 3.57 3.81
C THR A 417 27.17 4.04 4.19
N GLU A 418 26.32 4.34 3.20
CA GLU A 418 24.92 4.70 3.47
C GLU A 418 24.15 3.63 4.26
N TRP A 419 24.59 2.37 4.22
CA TRP A 419 24.02 1.29 5.05
C TRP A 419 24.13 1.56 6.55
N ALA A 420 25.16 2.29 7.00
CA ALA A 420 25.31 2.67 8.41
C ALA A 420 24.18 3.61 8.86
N SER A 421 23.72 4.50 7.98
CA SER A 421 22.60 5.41 8.22
C SER A 421 21.27 4.65 8.17
N VAL A 422 21.07 3.83 7.13
CA VAL A 422 19.84 3.04 6.91
C VAL A 422 19.53 2.13 8.09
N THR A 423 20.53 1.41 8.60
CA THR A 423 20.35 0.45 9.71
C THR A 423 20.08 1.11 11.06
N ARG A 424 20.46 2.38 11.23
CA ARG A 424 20.25 3.15 12.47
C ARG A 424 18.91 3.88 12.52
N ALA A 425 18.24 4.05 11.38
CA ALA A 425 16.96 4.75 11.30
C ALA A 425 15.92 4.15 12.26
N GLN A 426 15.12 5.01 12.89
CA GLN A 426 14.12 4.61 13.88
C GLN A 426 12.72 5.07 13.47
N PRO A 427 11.66 4.31 13.79
CA PRO A 427 10.28 4.76 13.63
C PRO A 427 10.04 6.10 14.33
N GLN A 428 9.35 7.03 13.66
CA GLN A 428 9.02 8.36 14.19
C GLN A 428 7.54 8.52 14.52
N PHE A 429 6.71 7.52 14.24
CA PHE A 429 5.29 7.45 14.60
C PHE A 429 4.79 6.00 14.51
N PRO A 430 3.64 5.65 15.13
CA PRO A 430 3.07 4.30 15.04
C PRO A 430 2.83 3.86 13.60
N GLY A 431 3.39 2.72 13.22
CA GLY A 431 3.29 2.19 11.85
C GLY A 431 4.38 2.69 10.89
N HIS A 432 5.23 3.64 11.31
CA HIS A 432 6.37 4.09 10.49
C HIS A 432 7.35 2.96 10.23
N HIS A 433 7.56 2.61 8.96
CA HIS A 433 8.48 1.54 8.60
C HIS A 433 9.92 2.06 8.48
N GLN A 434 10.61 2.09 9.61
CA GLN A 434 12.06 2.26 9.72
C GLN A 434 12.63 1.27 10.77
N PRO A 435 13.85 0.75 10.60
CA PRO A 435 14.68 0.89 9.42
C PRO A 435 14.08 0.14 8.20
N MET A 436 14.14 0.74 7.01
CA MET A 436 13.79 0.08 5.74
C MET A 436 15.01 -0.69 5.21
N LEU A 437 14.93 -2.03 5.23
CA LEU A 437 16.07 -2.89 4.92
C LEU A 437 16.04 -3.45 3.48
N PRO A 438 17.22 -3.72 2.88
CA PRO A 438 17.31 -4.30 1.55
C PRO A 438 16.79 -5.74 1.52
N GLY A 439 16.12 -6.08 0.41
CA GLY A 439 15.66 -7.42 0.09
C GLY A 439 16.75 -8.25 -0.58
N GLU A 440 16.49 -8.72 -1.79
CA GLU A 440 17.34 -9.73 -2.45
C GLU A 440 18.77 -9.29 -2.83
N LEU A 441 19.05 -7.98 -2.87
CA LEU A 441 20.40 -7.46 -3.14
C LEU A 441 21.27 -7.39 -1.87
N GLY A 442 20.65 -7.43 -0.68
CA GLY A 442 21.34 -7.30 0.59
C GLY A 442 22.11 -5.98 0.77
N PHE A 443 22.99 -5.95 1.76
CA PHE A 443 23.88 -4.81 2.04
C PHE A 443 25.13 -4.92 1.16
N TYR A 444 25.00 -4.46 -0.09
CA TYR A 444 26.03 -4.63 -1.11
C TYR A 444 27.17 -3.59 -1.02
N ASP A 445 28.28 -3.88 -1.72
CA ASP A 445 29.36 -2.93 -2.02
C ASP A 445 29.43 -2.67 -3.53
N LEU A 446 29.33 -1.41 -3.97
CA LEU A 446 29.29 -1.08 -5.41
C LEU A 446 30.64 -1.21 -6.14
N ARG A 447 31.72 -1.57 -5.44
CA ARG A 447 32.98 -1.95 -6.08
C ARG A 447 32.92 -3.36 -6.66
N LEU A 448 31.86 -4.12 -6.36
CA LEU A 448 31.60 -5.46 -6.86
C LEU A 448 30.69 -5.35 -8.09
N THR A 449 31.23 -5.64 -9.28
CA THR A 449 30.51 -5.45 -10.54
C THR A 449 29.36 -6.45 -10.72
N GLU A 450 29.38 -7.59 -10.02
CA GLU A 450 28.27 -8.53 -9.95
C GLU A 450 27.00 -7.92 -9.35
N VAL A 451 27.15 -6.96 -8.42
CA VAL A 451 26.02 -6.20 -7.84
C VAL A 451 25.42 -5.31 -8.92
N MET A 452 26.26 -4.57 -9.63
CA MET A 452 25.82 -3.69 -10.72
C MET A 452 25.16 -4.48 -11.86
N ALA A 453 25.69 -5.65 -12.20
CA ALA A 453 25.09 -6.56 -13.18
C ALA A 453 23.71 -7.05 -12.72
N ARG A 454 23.54 -7.34 -11.43
CA ARG A 454 22.23 -7.73 -10.88
C ARG A 454 21.25 -6.56 -10.86
N GLN A 455 21.70 -5.36 -10.50
CA GLN A 455 20.89 -4.14 -10.57
C GLN A 455 20.44 -3.85 -12.00
N ALA A 456 21.35 -3.97 -12.97
CA ALA A 456 21.06 -3.85 -14.40
C ALA A 456 20.00 -4.83 -14.88
N GLN A 457 20.07 -6.09 -14.43
CA GLN A 457 19.05 -7.10 -14.76
C GLN A 457 17.66 -6.70 -14.24
N LEU A 458 17.59 -6.25 -12.98
CA LEU A 458 16.35 -5.81 -12.36
C LEU A 458 15.79 -4.54 -13.04
N ALA A 459 16.65 -3.57 -13.34
CA ALA A 459 16.29 -2.32 -14.02
C ALA A 459 15.73 -2.59 -15.42
N ARG A 460 16.41 -3.44 -16.21
CA ARG A 460 15.93 -3.87 -17.54
C ARG A 460 14.57 -4.58 -17.45
N GLY A 461 14.39 -5.44 -16.45
CA GLY A 461 13.12 -6.12 -16.19
C GLY A 461 11.96 -5.17 -15.84
N ALA A 462 12.26 -4.00 -15.26
CA ALA A 462 11.30 -2.94 -14.95
C ALA A 462 11.06 -1.96 -16.12
N GLY A 463 11.80 -2.08 -17.22
CA GLY A 463 11.75 -1.14 -18.34
C GLY A 463 12.47 0.18 -18.07
N ILE A 464 13.54 0.15 -17.27
CA ILE A 464 14.47 1.29 -17.14
C ILE A 464 15.53 1.16 -18.24
N ASP A 465 15.70 2.22 -19.03
CA ASP A 465 16.61 2.23 -20.17
C ASP A 465 18.03 2.65 -19.79
N ALA A 466 18.18 3.55 -18.79
CA ALA A 466 19.48 4.00 -18.33
C ALA A 466 19.50 4.45 -16.87
N PHE A 467 20.67 4.34 -16.24
CA PHE A 467 20.94 5.02 -14.97
C PHE A 467 21.53 6.42 -15.18
N CYS A 468 20.99 7.39 -14.47
CA CYS A 468 21.52 8.74 -14.34
C CYS A 468 22.41 8.76 -13.09
N VAL A 469 23.71 8.52 -13.27
CA VAL A 469 24.65 8.33 -12.16
C VAL A 469 25.16 9.68 -11.67
N TYR A 470 25.12 9.92 -10.36
CA TYR A 470 25.74 11.09 -9.77
C TYR A 470 27.26 11.05 -9.95
N HIS A 471 27.81 12.11 -10.55
CA HIS A 471 29.25 12.33 -10.73
C HIS A 471 29.72 13.43 -9.81
N TYR A 472 30.60 13.10 -8.86
CA TYR A 472 31.14 14.02 -7.88
C TYR A 472 32.54 14.46 -8.28
N TRP A 473 32.63 15.68 -8.81
CA TRP A 473 33.86 16.27 -9.32
C TRP A 473 33.99 17.71 -8.82
N PHE A 474 35.12 18.00 -8.17
CA PHE A 474 35.41 19.26 -7.49
C PHE A 474 36.77 19.81 -7.94
N ASP A 475 36.77 20.63 -8.99
CA ASP A 475 37.96 21.29 -9.55
C ASP A 475 39.15 20.33 -9.80
N GLY A 476 38.84 19.14 -10.33
CA GLY A 476 39.81 18.10 -10.67
C GLY A 476 39.88 16.95 -9.66
N LYS A 477 39.31 17.12 -8.45
CA LYS A 477 39.19 16.03 -7.47
C LYS A 477 37.89 15.27 -7.68
N ARG A 478 37.98 13.96 -7.94
CA ARG A 478 36.84 13.03 -7.97
C ARG A 478 36.65 12.36 -6.61
N VAL A 479 35.39 12.11 -6.24
CA VAL A 479 35.01 11.31 -5.07
C VAL A 479 33.92 10.32 -5.52
N LEU A 480 33.80 9.15 -4.87
CA LEU A 480 32.82 8.09 -5.20
C LEU A 480 32.94 7.53 -6.63
N GLN A 481 34.07 7.71 -7.30
CA GLN A 481 34.27 7.32 -8.70
C GLN A 481 34.50 5.81 -8.92
N GLN A 482 34.89 5.08 -7.87
CA GLN A 482 35.35 3.69 -8.00
C GLN A 482 34.34 2.74 -8.66
N PRO A 483 33.02 2.79 -8.38
CA PRO A 483 32.04 1.95 -9.05
C PRO A 483 32.05 2.16 -10.56
N MET A 484 32.13 3.42 -11.00
CA MET A 484 32.11 3.74 -12.43
C MET A 484 33.43 3.39 -13.12
N GLU A 485 34.58 3.58 -12.47
CA GLU A 485 35.87 3.14 -13.02
C GLU A 485 35.91 1.61 -13.19
N ARG A 486 35.34 0.86 -12.23
CA ARG A 486 35.22 -0.59 -12.32
C ARG A 486 34.23 -1.04 -13.38
N LEU A 487 33.11 -0.33 -13.54
CA LEU A 487 32.16 -0.56 -14.63
C LEU A 487 32.83 -0.37 -16.01
N LEU A 488 33.63 0.69 -16.20
CA LEU A 488 34.38 0.91 -17.44
C LEU A 488 35.39 -0.21 -17.71
N ALA A 489 36.00 -0.77 -16.66
CA ALA A 489 36.92 -1.91 -16.78
C ALA A 489 36.23 -3.27 -16.95
N SER A 490 34.90 -3.33 -16.78
CA SER A 490 34.06 -4.54 -16.80
C SER A 490 33.04 -4.45 -17.96
N PRO A 491 33.46 -4.76 -19.21
CA PRO A 491 32.58 -4.68 -20.36
C PRO A 491 31.41 -5.69 -20.32
N GLU A 492 31.50 -6.74 -19.52
CA GLU A 492 30.45 -7.74 -19.30
C GLU A 492 29.25 -7.19 -18.52
N THR A 493 29.43 -6.11 -17.75
CA THR A 493 28.35 -5.42 -17.06
C THR A 493 27.68 -4.44 -18.03
N ASP A 494 26.81 -4.98 -18.88
CA ASP A 494 26.16 -4.22 -19.95
C ASP A 494 24.84 -3.59 -19.50
N PHE A 495 24.88 -2.30 -19.14
CA PHE A 495 23.69 -1.48 -18.91
C PHE A 495 23.95 -0.01 -19.25
N PRO A 496 23.04 0.68 -19.96
CA PRO A 496 23.24 2.06 -20.32
C PRO A 496 23.27 3.01 -19.11
N PHE A 497 24.11 4.03 -19.20
CA PHE A 497 24.20 5.05 -18.16
C PHE A 497 24.58 6.41 -18.75
N TYR A 498 24.30 7.47 -18.02
CA TYR A 498 24.85 8.81 -18.28
C TYR A 498 25.09 9.51 -16.95
N LEU A 499 25.82 10.63 -16.98
CA LEU A 499 26.28 11.29 -15.76
C LEU A 499 25.45 12.56 -15.45
N CYS A 500 25.17 12.74 -14.16
CA CYS A 500 24.66 13.97 -13.57
C CYS A 500 25.72 14.55 -12.64
N TRP A 501 26.31 15.68 -13.01
CA TRP A 501 27.30 16.35 -12.18
C TRP A 501 26.63 17.02 -10.99
N ALA A 502 26.89 16.48 -9.80
CA ALA A 502 26.52 17.08 -8.51
C ALA A 502 27.45 18.27 -8.25
N ASN A 503 27.16 19.39 -8.90
CA ASN A 503 28.03 20.57 -8.92
C ASN A 503 27.88 21.48 -7.68
N GLU A 504 27.11 21.08 -6.67
CA GLU A 504 27.04 21.81 -5.41
C GLU A 504 28.20 21.43 -4.48
N SER A 505 28.55 22.31 -3.54
CA SER A 505 29.55 21.97 -2.51
C SER A 505 29.04 20.84 -1.61
N TRP A 506 29.90 19.89 -1.27
CA TRP A 506 29.56 18.83 -0.33
C TRP A 506 29.52 19.38 1.10
N ARG A 507 28.34 19.30 1.73
CA ARG A 507 28.13 19.75 3.10
C ARG A 507 27.82 18.59 4.04
N ARG A 508 28.14 18.77 5.32
CA ARG A 508 27.92 17.77 6.38
C ARG A 508 26.43 17.48 6.60
N ASN A 509 25.58 18.49 6.40
CA ASN A 509 24.16 18.26 6.22
C ASN A 509 23.97 17.92 4.74
N TRP A 510 23.50 16.70 4.46
CA TRP A 510 23.31 16.15 3.12
C TRP A 510 22.29 16.89 2.24
N ASP A 511 21.77 18.04 2.69
CA ASP A 511 20.76 18.84 1.97
C ASP A 511 21.35 19.81 0.94
N GLY A 512 22.69 19.89 0.81
CA GLY A 512 23.40 20.78 -0.12
C GLY A 512 23.27 22.28 0.19
N LEU A 513 22.39 22.65 1.12
CA LEU A 513 21.90 24.01 1.35
C LEU A 513 22.44 24.62 2.65
N SER A 514 22.80 23.79 3.64
CA SER A 514 23.20 24.25 4.98
C SER A 514 24.33 23.41 5.59
N GLY A 515 25.00 23.94 6.63
CA GLY A 515 26.01 23.19 7.40
C GLY A 515 27.47 23.35 6.95
N GLU A 516 28.36 22.69 7.69
CA GLU A 516 29.82 22.69 7.48
C GLU A 516 30.16 22.15 6.07
N VAL A 517 30.93 22.91 5.29
CA VAL A 517 31.40 22.47 3.97
C VAL A 517 32.54 21.47 4.17
N LEU A 518 32.33 20.22 3.77
CA LEU A 518 33.32 19.15 3.82
C LEU A 518 34.24 19.20 2.59
N LEU A 519 33.67 19.49 1.42
CA LEU A 519 34.41 19.67 0.18
C LEU A 519 33.77 20.79 -0.65
N LYS A 520 34.52 21.86 -0.89
CA LYS A 520 34.03 23.05 -1.59
C LYS A 520 34.10 22.84 -3.11
N GLN A 521 33.03 23.19 -3.82
CA GLN A 521 33.07 23.44 -5.26
C GLN A 521 33.55 24.87 -5.50
N GLY A 522 34.74 25.02 -6.08
CA GLY A 522 35.38 26.32 -6.27
C GLY A 522 35.16 26.95 -7.64
N TYR A 523 34.88 26.15 -8.68
CA TYR A 523 34.76 26.60 -10.08
C TYR A 523 36.02 27.35 -10.54
N ALA A 524 37.18 26.70 -10.39
CA ALA A 524 38.47 27.30 -10.71
C ALA A 524 38.54 27.75 -12.20
N PRO A 525 39.31 28.80 -12.54
CA PRO A 525 39.44 29.21 -13.94
C PRO A 525 39.84 28.05 -14.87
N GLY A 526 39.03 27.80 -15.91
CA GLY A 526 39.24 26.69 -16.84
C GLY A 526 38.71 25.33 -16.36
N PHE A 527 37.92 25.29 -15.29
CA PHE A 527 37.29 24.06 -14.80
C PHE A 527 36.45 23.37 -15.88
N GLU A 528 35.86 24.11 -16.82
CA GLU A 528 35.01 23.57 -17.88
C GLU A 528 35.80 22.63 -18.80
N ALA A 529 37.00 23.04 -19.19
CA ALA A 529 37.89 22.22 -20.01
C ALA A 529 38.46 21.03 -19.21
N ALA A 530 38.70 21.21 -17.91
CA ALA A 530 39.14 20.13 -17.03
C ALA A 530 38.05 19.07 -16.84
N LEU A 531 36.81 19.50 -16.56
CA LEU A 531 35.64 18.64 -16.43
C LEU A 531 35.34 17.93 -17.75
N ALA A 532 35.32 18.65 -18.88
CA ALA A 532 35.11 18.04 -20.19
C ALA A 532 36.11 16.90 -20.45
N ARG A 533 37.39 17.10 -20.11
CA ARG A 533 38.43 16.07 -20.25
C ARG A 533 38.20 14.87 -19.32
N ASP A 534 37.83 15.12 -18.06
CA ASP A 534 37.54 14.09 -17.07
C ASP A 534 36.36 13.19 -17.47
N LEU A 535 35.38 13.76 -18.18
CA LEU A 535 34.18 13.05 -18.65
C LEU A 535 34.43 12.15 -19.88
N MET A 536 35.53 12.35 -20.63
CA MET A 536 35.77 11.67 -21.90
C MET A 536 35.81 10.14 -21.83
N PRO A 537 36.45 9.50 -20.84
CA PRO A 537 36.44 8.05 -20.72
C PRO A 537 35.01 7.49 -20.62
N TYR A 538 34.12 8.17 -19.90
CA TYR A 538 32.72 7.77 -19.75
C TYR A 538 31.92 8.01 -21.03
N MET A 539 31.98 9.23 -21.59
CA MET A 539 31.16 9.62 -22.75
C MET A 539 31.51 8.86 -24.04
N ARG A 540 32.72 8.31 -24.12
CA ARG A 540 33.16 7.44 -25.23
C ARG A 540 32.84 5.97 -25.01
N ASP A 541 32.42 5.56 -23.81
CA ASP A 541 31.97 4.20 -23.57
C ASP A 541 30.74 3.89 -24.45
N PRO A 542 30.67 2.72 -25.11
CA PRO A 542 29.53 2.33 -25.93
C PRO A 542 28.19 2.33 -25.18
N ARG A 543 28.23 2.09 -23.85
CA ARG A 543 27.05 2.07 -22.98
C ARG A 543 26.58 3.47 -22.58
N TYR A 544 27.34 4.52 -22.90
CA TYR A 544 26.93 5.88 -22.56
C TYR A 544 25.66 6.27 -23.33
N ALA A 545 24.61 6.65 -22.60
CA ALA A 545 23.28 6.80 -23.18
C ALA A 545 23.19 7.99 -24.15
N ARG A 546 22.51 7.75 -25.28
CA ARG A 546 22.19 8.72 -26.33
C ARG A 546 20.70 8.63 -26.65
N PRO A 547 19.81 9.22 -25.83
CA PRO A 547 18.37 9.00 -26.00
C PRO A 547 17.79 9.61 -27.29
N ASP A 548 18.48 10.56 -27.92
CA ASP A 548 18.18 11.02 -29.31
C ASP A 548 18.80 10.15 -30.41
N GLY A 549 19.54 9.11 -30.03
CA GLY A 549 20.27 8.23 -30.93
C GLY A 549 21.62 8.78 -31.40
N ILE A 550 22.01 10.00 -31.01
CA ILE A 550 23.17 10.71 -31.60
C ILE A 550 24.07 11.31 -30.52
N ARG A 551 23.56 12.20 -29.68
CA ARG A 551 24.34 13.01 -28.76
C ARG A 551 24.46 12.31 -27.39
N PRO A 552 25.67 12.21 -26.80
CA PRO A 552 25.80 11.76 -25.42
C PRO A 552 25.05 12.72 -24.50
N ARG A 553 24.31 12.18 -23.53
CA ARG A 553 23.54 12.98 -22.56
C ARG A 553 24.37 13.34 -21.35
N PHE A 554 24.32 14.58 -20.90
CA PHE A 554 24.94 15.01 -19.64
C PHE A 554 23.98 15.91 -18.87
N VAL A 555 23.95 15.78 -17.55
CA VAL A 555 23.06 16.58 -16.68
C VAL A 555 23.88 17.38 -15.68
N ILE A 556 23.50 18.64 -15.46
CA ILE A 556 24.03 19.47 -14.39
C ILE A 556 22.98 19.51 -13.28
N TYR A 557 23.37 19.18 -12.04
CA TYR A 557 22.43 19.09 -10.94
C TYR A 557 21.84 20.46 -10.60
N ARG A 558 22.68 21.45 -10.34
CA ARG A 558 22.28 22.75 -9.79
C ARG A 558 22.97 23.90 -10.52
N PRO A 559 22.60 24.17 -11.78
CA PRO A 559 23.32 25.12 -12.62
C PRO A 559 23.36 26.55 -12.07
N GLU A 560 22.45 26.91 -11.17
CA GLU A 560 22.36 28.21 -10.50
C GLU A 560 23.54 28.50 -9.58
N ASP A 561 24.26 27.47 -9.12
CA ASP A 561 25.43 27.61 -8.25
C ASP A 561 26.71 27.94 -9.06
N MET A 562 26.68 27.82 -10.39
CA MET A 562 27.82 28.17 -11.23
C MET A 562 27.98 29.69 -11.36
N PRO A 563 29.21 30.24 -11.33
CA PRO A 563 29.43 31.64 -11.66
C PRO A 563 29.17 31.87 -13.16
N GLU A 564 28.37 32.86 -13.53
CA GLU A 564 28.05 33.14 -14.95
C GLU A 564 27.60 31.88 -15.74
N PRO A 565 26.49 31.21 -15.37
CA PRO A 565 26.11 29.90 -15.91
C PRO A 565 26.12 29.81 -17.44
N ALA A 566 25.62 30.83 -18.14
CA ALA A 566 25.59 30.88 -19.60
C ALA A 566 27.00 30.81 -20.22
N ALA A 567 27.97 31.53 -19.65
CA ALA A 567 29.34 31.57 -20.16
C ALA A 567 30.05 30.24 -19.89
N ASN A 568 29.87 29.64 -18.71
CA ASN A 568 30.42 28.33 -18.38
C ASN A 568 29.85 27.24 -19.31
N ILE A 569 28.54 27.24 -19.55
CA ILE A 569 27.91 26.26 -20.46
C ILE A 569 28.47 26.42 -21.88
N ALA A 570 28.63 27.65 -22.36
CA ALA A 570 29.22 27.90 -23.69
C ALA A 570 30.67 27.37 -23.78
N ARG A 571 31.49 27.61 -22.74
CA ARG A 571 32.86 27.10 -22.65
C ARG A 571 32.91 25.57 -22.55
N LEU A 572 32.01 24.96 -21.78
CA LEU A 572 31.93 23.51 -21.65
C LEU A 572 31.55 22.85 -22.99
N ARG A 573 30.58 23.40 -23.71
CA ARG A 573 30.23 22.96 -25.07
C ARG A 573 31.39 23.10 -26.05
N ALA A 574 32.12 24.21 -26.00
CA ALA A 574 33.32 24.40 -26.82
C ALA A 574 34.39 23.35 -26.50
N ALA A 575 34.66 23.11 -25.22
CA ALA A 575 35.65 22.11 -24.78
C ALA A 575 35.32 20.70 -25.28
N TRP A 576 34.05 20.28 -25.30
CA TRP A 576 33.65 18.99 -25.88
C TRP A 576 33.87 18.90 -27.39
N ARG A 577 33.63 20.00 -28.13
CA ARG A 577 33.94 20.07 -29.57
C ARG A 577 35.45 19.95 -29.81
N ASP A 578 36.25 20.69 -29.04
CA ASP A 578 37.71 20.67 -29.16
C ASP A 578 38.32 19.29 -28.82
N LEU A 579 37.68 18.54 -27.92
CA LEU A 579 38.05 17.15 -27.59
C LEU A 579 37.55 16.12 -28.62
N GLY A 580 36.84 16.56 -29.67
CA GLY A 580 36.32 15.72 -30.74
C GLY A 580 35.08 14.90 -30.37
N LEU A 581 34.40 15.23 -29.26
CA LEU A 581 33.14 14.57 -28.89
C LEU A 581 31.95 15.06 -29.74
N GLY A 582 31.97 16.34 -30.13
CA GLY A 582 30.88 16.99 -30.85
C GLY A 582 29.83 17.60 -29.90
N GLU A 583 28.56 17.54 -30.31
CA GLU A 583 27.44 18.08 -29.52
C GLU A 583 27.00 17.13 -28.40
N VAL A 584 26.69 17.69 -27.23
CA VAL A 584 26.17 16.99 -26.05
C VAL A 584 24.72 17.41 -25.81
N GLU A 585 23.84 16.45 -25.55
CA GLU A 585 22.47 16.72 -25.09
C GLU A 585 22.54 17.11 -23.61
N LEU A 586 22.40 18.40 -23.30
CA LEU A 586 22.65 18.94 -21.97
C LEU A 586 21.34 19.18 -21.22
N GLY A 587 21.18 18.52 -20.07
CA GLY A 587 20.04 18.71 -19.18
C GLY A 587 20.40 19.38 -17.86
N ALA A 588 19.38 19.84 -17.14
CA ALA A 588 19.51 20.31 -15.77
C ALA A 588 18.39 19.77 -14.86
N ILE A 589 18.67 19.60 -13.56
CA ILE A 589 17.61 19.31 -12.59
C ILE A 589 16.87 20.62 -12.28
N ARG A 590 15.53 20.56 -12.27
CA ARG A 590 14.69 21.69 -11.91
C ARG A 590 14.57 21.77 -10.39
N PHE A 591 15.28 22.71 -9.78
CA PHE A 591 15.05 23.11 -8.40
C PHE A 591 13.99 24.21 -8.31
N HIS A 592 13.19 24.19 -7.24
CA HIS A 592 12.18 25.22 -6.95
C HIS A 592 12.66 26.23 -5.89
N VAL A 593 13.94 26.16 -5.54
CA VAL A 593 14.64 27.14 -4.70
C VAL A 593 15.61 27.88 -5.62
N ALA A 594 15.58 29.21 -5.62
CA ALA A 594 16.51 30.00 -6.40
C ALA A 594 17.95 29.76 -5.90
N GLY A 595 18.88 29.46 -6.80
CA GLY A 595 20.30 29.43 -6.47
C GLY A 595 20.94 30.82 -6.54
N GLU A 596 22.27 30.86 -6.52
CA GLU A 596 23.04 32.10 -6.43
C GLU A 596 22.95 32.97 -7.70
N ASN A 597 22.80 32.34 -8.86
CA ASN A 597 22.83 32.99 -10.16
C ASN A 597 21.58 32.67 -10.99
N PRO A 598 21.07 33.64 -11.79
CA PRO A 598 19.96 33.38 -12.69
C PRO A 598 20.37 32.44 -13.84
N VAL A 599 19.47 31.54 -14.20
CA VAL A 599 19.65 30.57 -15.30
C VAL A 599 18.48 30.66 -16.26
N GLU A 600 18.74 31.00 -17.52
CA GLU A 600 17.70 30.99 -18.56
C GLU A 600 17.35 29.56 -18.95
N GLN A 601 16.05 29.26 -19.09
CA GLN A 601 15.58 27.91 -19.40
C GLN A 601 16.11 27.38 -20.75
N SER A 602 16.37 28.28 -21.70
CA SER A 602 16.88 27.97 -23.04
C SER A 602 18.34 27.50 -23.08
N LEU A 603 19.09 27.64 -21.98
CA LEU A 603 20.49 27.19 -21.90
C LEU A 603 20.64 25.66 -21.99
N PHE A 604 19.57 24.94 -21.62
CA PHE A 604 19.52 23.49 -21.59
C PHE A 604 18.62 22.93 -22.68
N ASP A 605 19.00 21.77 -23.22
CA ASP A 605 18.18 21.02 -24.17
C ASP A 605 16.89 20.53 -23.51
N PHE A 606 16.96 20.16 -22.22
CA PHE A 606 15.84 19.71 -21.41
C PHE A 606 16.06 19.97 -19.91
N TRP A 607 14.99 19.87 -19.13
CA TRP A 607 15.00 19.91 -17.67
C TRP A 607 14.46 18.60 -17.10
N ILE A 608 14.85 18.22 -15.89
CA ILE A 608 14.33 17.05 -15.18
C ILE A 608 13.58 17.52 -13.93
N GLU A 609 12.34 17.06 -13.78
CA GLU A 609 11.60 17.21 -12.52
C GLU A 609 12.10 16.16 -11.51
N MET A 610 12.48 16.58 -10.30
CA MET A 610 13.02 15.70 -9.26
C MET A 610 12.15 15.76 -7.99
N PRO A 611 11.01 15.04 -7.94
CA PRO A 611 10.21 14.98 -6.72
C PRO A 611 11.02 14.50 -5.51
N PRO A 612 10.73 15.00 -4.29
CA PRO A 612 9.61 15.87 -3.92
C PRO A 612 9.87 17.36 -4.15
N HIS A 613 11.05 17.75 -4.64
CA HIS A 613 11.42 19.16 -4.73
C HIS A 613 10.39 19.95 -5.55
N GLY A 614 9.92 21.05 -4.96
CA GLY A 614 8.91 21.91 -5.57
C GLY A 614 7.47 21.43 -5.57
N LEU A 615 7.23 20.18 -5.15
CA LEU A 615 5.89 19.59 -5.14
C LEU A 615 5.25 19.60 -3.76
N VAL A 616 5.98 19.95 -2.71
CA VAL A 616 5.46 20.07 -1.34
C VAL A 616 5.14 21.53 -1.06
N GLN A 617 3.88 21.82 -0.74
CA GLN A 617 3.42 23.16 -0.35
C GLN A 617 3.06 23.19 1.14
N GLY A 618 3.02 24.38 1.74
CA GLY A 618 2.64 24.55 3.15
C GLY A 618 1.33 23.83 3.54
N PRO A 619 0.28 23.84 2.69
CA PRO A 619 -0.93 23.09 2.95
C PRO A 619 -0.79 21.55 2.98
N ASP A 620 0.29 20.99 2.48
CA ASP A 620 0.47 19.55 2.35
C ASP A 620 1.14 18.95 3.60
N ILE A 621 1.71 19.81 4.46
CA ILE A 621 2.39 19.43 5.69
C ILE A 621 1.38 18.95 6.75
N LEU A 622 1.45 17.67 7.09
CA LEU A 622 0.63 16.99 8.10
C LEU A 622 1.17 17.19 9.52
N PHE A 623 2.47 17.33 9.71
CA PHE A 623 3.12 17.59 11.01
C PHE A 623 4.37 18.46 10.84
N GLY A 624 4.71 19.25 11.86
CA GLY A 624 5.87 20.16 11.86
C GLY A 624 5.64 21.48 11.11
N GLY A 625 4.45 21.66 10.51
CA GLY A 625 4.05 22.90 9.85
C GLY A 625 3.20 23.83 10.74
N PRO A 626 2.80 25.01 10.23
CA PRO A 626 2.08 26.03 10.99
C PRO A 626 0.65 25.62 11.41
N ARG A 627 0.14 24.50 10.89
CA ARG A 627 -1.23 24.01 11.15
C ARG A 627 -1.29 22.92 12.22
N GLY A 628 -0.22 22.73 12.97
CA GLY A 628 -0.12 21.70 14.02
C GLY A 628 -0.15 20.28 13.45
N ASN A 629 -0.57 19.32 14.30
CA ASN A 629 -0.62 17.91 13.94
C ASN A 629 -1.97 17.54 13.28
N ARG A 630 -1.93 17.33 11.96
CA ARG A 630 -3.02 16.80 11.12
C ARG A 630 -2.79 15.37 10.66
N LEU A 631 -1.67 14.75 11.06
CA LEU A 631 -1.37 13.35 10.77
C LEU A 631 -2.36 12.41 11.48
N GLY A 632 -2.89 12.83 12.64
CA GLY A 632 -3.77 12.00 13.46
C GLY A 632 -3.03 10.93 14.28
N LEU A 633 -1.70 10.94 14.22
CA LEU A 633 -0.78 10.11 14.99
C LEU A 633 0.15 11.01 15.79
N ALA A 634 0.52 10.60 17.00
CA ALA A 634 1.55 11.27 17.77
C ALA A 634 2.93 10.82 17.25
N PRO A 635 3.80 11.75 16.81
CA PRO A 635 5.19 11.41 16.54
C PRO A 635 5.94 11.01 17.80
N ALA A 636 7.13 10.43 17.61
CA ALA A 636 8.06 10.13 18.68
C ALA A 636 8.43 11.40 19.45
N GLU A 637 8.70 11.25 20.74
CA GLU A 637 9.14 12.36 21.58
C GLU A 637 10.42 12.99 21.01
N GLY A 638 10.43 14.32 20.90
CA GLY A 638 11.55 15.07 20.33
C GLY A 638 11.60 15.14 18.79
N PHE A 639 10.63 14.54 18.07
CA PHE A 639 10.57 14.70 16.62
C PHE A 639 10.21 16.15 16.23
N GLU A 640 11.09 16.81 15.49
CA GLU A 640 11.00 18.22 15.06
C GLU A 640 10.97 18.39 13.54
N GLY A 641 10.99 17.28 12.81
CA GLY A 641 10.96 17.23 11.36
C GLY A 641 9.58 17.52 10.74
N LEU A 642 9.51 17.35 9.43
CA LEU A 642 8.30 17.59 8.64
C LEU A 642 7.70 16.27 8.16
N ILE A 643 6.39 16.12 8.29
CA ILE A 643 5.64 15.02 7.67
C ILE A 643 4.64 15.65 6.72
N TYR A 644 4.66 15.27 5.45
CA TYR A 644 3.75 15.80 4.42
C TYR A 644 3.02 14.66 3.69
N ASP A 645 1.85 14.97 3.12
CA ASP A 645 1.00 13.99 2.44
C ASP A 645 1.53 13.64 1.05
N TYR A 646 1.94 12.38 0.85
CA TYR A 646 2.39 11.90 -0.46
C TYR A 646 1.30 12.01 -1.53
N ALA A 647 0.02 11.85 -1.19
CA ALA A 647 -1.07 12.04 -2.17
C ALA A 647 -1.19 13.51 -2.61
N ALA A 648 -0.79 14.47 -1.76
CA ALA A 648 -0.70 15.86 -2.16
C ALA A 648 0.43 16.10 -3.16
N VAL A 649 1.58 15.44 -2.97
CA VAL A 649 2.69 15.48 -3.94
C VAL A 649 2.22 14.98 -5.31
N ILE A 650 1.52 13.84 -5.36
CA ILE A 650 0.91 13.32 -6.60
C ILE A 650 0.01 14.38 -7.23
N ARG A 651 -0.97 14.91 -6.48
CA ARG A 651 -1.89 15.95 -6.97
C ARG A 651 -1.14 17.17 -7.51
N ASN A 652 -0.12 17.64 -6.80
CA ASN A 652 0.66 18.81 -7.19
C ASN A 652 1.47 18.56 -8.46
N SER A 653 2.04 17.36 -8.62
CA SER A 653 2.74 16.99 -9.85
C SER A 653 1.83 17.05 -11.08
N LEU A 654 0.53 16.80 -10.93
CA LEU A 654 -0.42 16.77 -12.04
C LEU A 654 -1.03 18.14 -12.35
N ARG A 655 -0.84 19.13 -11.48
CA ARG A 655 -1.37 20.48 -11.71
C ARG A 655 -0.66 21.14 -12.88
N ALA A 656 -1.42 21.98 -13.58
CA ALA A 656 -0.86 22.93 -14.53
C ALA A 656 0.01 23.93 -13.76
N ASP A 657 1.23 24.16 -14.25
CA ASP A 657 2.19 25.10 -13.69
C ASP A 657 2.76 25.92 -14.85
N ALA A 658 2.43 27.20 -14.90
CA ALA A 658 2.90 28.10 -15.95
C ALA A 658 4.41 28.39 -15.85
N ALA A 659 5.05 28.09 -14.70
CA ALA A 659 6.49 28.22 -14.52
C ALA A 659 7.24 26.95 -14.95
N ARG A 660 6.53 25.92 -15.44
CA ARG A 660 7.12 24.67 -15.91
C ARG A 660 7.85 24.90 -17.24
N PRO A 661 9.12 24.48 -17.38
CA PRO A 661 9.81 24.56 -18.67
C PRO A 661 9.09 23.74 -19.74
N ASP A 662 9.08 24.25 -20.98
CA ASP A 662 8.46 23.57 -22.13
C ASP A 662 9.10 22.18 -22.40
N ARG A 663 10.40 22.05 -22.09
CA ARG A 663 11.19 20.83 -22.31
C ARG A 663 11.50 20.10 -21.01
N LEU A 664 10.47 19.86 -20.20
CA LEU A 664 10.60 19.14 -18.93
C LEU A 664 10.35 17.64 -19.11
N ILE A 665 11.28 16.81 -18.63
CA ILE A 665 11.05 15.39 -18.37
C ILE A 665 10.26 15.27 -17.07
N ALA A 666 9.08 14.65 -17.15
CA ALA A 666 8.23 14.39 -15.99
C ALA A 666 8.92 13.44 -15.01
N GLY A 667 8.81 13.76 -13.72
CA GLY A 667 9.48 13.05 -12.64
C GLY A 667 8.51 12.34 -11.70
N VAL A 668 8.89 11.17 -11.20
CA VAL A 668 8.19 10.44 -10.13
C VAL A 668 9.17 9.93 -9.08
N MET A 669 8.67 9.60 -7.89
CA MET A 669 9.47 8.92 -6.85
C MET A 669 8.65 7.82 -6.17
N PRO A 670 9.22 6.67 -5.81
CA PRO A 670 8.50 5.61 -5.12
C PRO A 670 8.19 5.97 -3.66
N SER A 671 9.04 6.77 -3.03
CA SER A 671 8.89 7.21 -1.64
C SER A 671 9.86 8.35 -1.30
N TRP A 672 9.70 8.94 -0.12
CA TRP A 672 10.65 9.90 0.46
C TRP A 672 10.59 9.88 2.00
N ASP A 673 11.75 9.65 2.62
CA ASP A 673 11.97 9.69 4.06
C ASP A 673 13.49 9.72 4.34
N ASN A 674 14.00 10.87 4.76
CA ASN A 674 15.42 11.05 5.07
C ASN A 674 15.75 10.98 6.58
N THR A 675 14.91 10.30 7.37
CA THR A 675 15.18 10.06 8.81
C THR A 675 16.46 9.27 9.04
N ALA A 676 16.90 8.44 8.10
CA ALA A 676 18.18 7.73 8.20
C ALA A 676 19.37 8.70 8.29
N ARG A 677 19.31 9.84 7.59
CA ARG A 677 20.36 10.88 7.62
C ARG A 677 20.12 11.94 8.71
N ARG A 678 18.85 12.29 8.97
CA ARG A 678 18.47 13.47 9.77
C ARG A 678 17.83 13.16 11.12
N GLY A 679 17.56 11.89 11.43
CA GLY A 679 16.93 11.48 12.68
C GLY A 679 15.62 12.25 12.95
N ALA A 680 15.55 12.90 14.10
CA ALA A 680 14.39 13.66 14.56
C ALA A 680 14.02 14.87 13.67
N ALA A 681 14.96 15.38 12.86
CA ALA A 681 14.75 16.49 11.94
C ALA A 681 14.41 16.04 10.50
N GLY A 682 14.07 14.75 10.32
CA GLY A 682 13.75 14.16 9.02
C GLY A 682 12.50 14.73 8.35
N HIS A 683 12.47 14.64 7.03
CA HIS A 683 11.32 14.96 6.19
C HIS A 683 10.73 13.67 5.63
N ILE A 684 9.43 13.45 5.84
CA ILE A 684 8.75 12.17 5.57
C ILE A 684 7.52 12.42 4.68
N ALA A 685 7.43 11.72 3.56
CA ALA A 685 6.25 11.66 2.70
C ALA A 685 5.31 10.55 3.17
N TYR A 686 4.41 10.88 4.10
CA TYR A 686 3.48 9.89 4.65
C TYR A 686 2.52 9.36 3.58
N GLY A 687 2.41 8.04 3.51
CA GLY A 687 1.59 7.32 2.54
C GLY A 687 2.31 6.95 1.26
N ALA A 688 3.63 7.15 1.21
CA ALA A 688 4.46 6.63 0.14
C ALA A 688 4.57 5.09 0.22
N ASN A 689 3.84 4.39 -0.64
CA ASN A 689 3.82 2.94 -0.72
C ASN A 689 3.58 2.49 -2.18
N PRO A 690 3.76 1.19 -2.51
CA PRO A 690 3.60 0.71 -3.88
C PRO A 690 2.22 0.99 -4.49
N ALA A 691 1.15 0.97 -3.68
CA ALA A 691 -0.18 1.32 -4.17
C ALA A 691 -0.24 2.78 -4.66
N ARG A 692 0.18 3.74 -3.83
CA ARG A 692 0.17 5.16 -4.26
C ARG A 692 1.17 5.44 -5.39
N PHE A 693 2.27 4.69 -5.47
CA PHE A 693 3.20 4.76 -6.60
C PHE A 693 2.54 4.30 -7.92
N ASN A 694 1.81 3.18 -7.91
CA ASN A 694 0.99 2.73 -9.05
C ASN A 694 -0.04 3.79 -9.46
N HIS A 695 -0.71 4.39 -8.48
CA HIS A 695 -1.67 5.47 -8.73
C HIS A 695 -0.99 6.66 -9.42
N TRP A 696 0.19 7.08 -8.95
CA TRP A 696 0.91 8.21 -9.54
C TRP A 696 1.29 7.94 -11.00
N LEU A 697 1.91 6.80 -11.30
CA LEU A 697 2.29 6.43 -12.67
C LEU A 697 1.07 6.40 -13.60
N SER A 698 -0.04 5.84 -13.14
CA SER A 698 -1.29 5.79 -13.91
C SER A 698 -1.81 7.18 -14.26
N GLN A 699 -1.85 8.09 -13.28
CA GLN A 699 -2.32 9.47 -13.49
C GLN A 699 -1.35 10.29 -14.34
N LEU A 700 -0.04 10.14 -14.11
CA LEU A 700 1.00 10.84 -14.86
C LEU A 700 1.00 10.41 -16.33
N GLY A 701 0.86 9.10 -16.59
CA GLY A 701 0.74 8.55 -17.95
C GLY A 701 -0.44 9.15 -18.72
N ALA A 702 -1.59 9.29 -18.05
CA ALA A 702 -2.79 9.86 -18.66
C ALA A 702 -2.71 11.38 -18.87
N ALA A 703 -2.05 12.11 -17.97
CA ALA A 703 -2.15 13.58 -17.92
C ALA A 703 -0.91 14.34 -18.41
N ARG A 704 0.30 13.79 -18.22
CA ARG A 704 1.56 14.55 -18.41
C ARG A 704 2.57 13.87 -19.33
N LEU A 705 2.57 12.54 -19.44
CA LEU A 705 3.61 11.83 -20.18
C LEU A 705 3.70 12.25 -21.64
N GLY A 706 2.56 12.45 -22.32
CA GLY A 706 2.54 12.90 -23.72
C GLY A 706 3.15 14.29 -23.96
N ALA A 707 3.21 15.14 -22.94
CA ALA A 707 3.85 16.46 -22.98
C ALA A 707 5.25 16.47 -22.33
N SER A 708 5.68 15.35 -21.75
CA SER A 708 7.04 15.19 -21.26
C SER A 708 8.03 15.31 -22.42
N TYR A 709 9.22 15.86 -22.18
CA TYR A 709 10.24 15.96 -23.23
C TYR A 709 10.46 14.59 -23.88
N ARG A 710 10.06 14.48 -25.17
CA ARG A 710 10.04 13.24 -25.99
C ARG A 710 9.29 12.04 -25.37
N GLY A 711 8.32 12.30 -24.49
CA GLY A 711 7.60 11.24 -23.79
C GLY A 711 8.48 10.47 -22.80
N GLU A 712 9.57 11.08 -22.31
CA GLU A 712 10.49 10.44 -21.36
C GLU A 712 9.93 10.47 -19.93
N LEU A 713 10.43 9.56 -19.07
CA LEU A 713 10.15 9.53 -17.64
C LEU A 713 11.46 9.52 -16.85
N PHE A 714 11.51 10.32 -15.78
CA PHE A 714 12.60 10.28 -14.81
C PHE A 714 12.10 9.75 -13.46
N ILE A 715 12.87 8.87 -12.83
CA ILE A 715 12.55 8.28 -11.53
C ILE A 715 13.61 8.67 -10.50
N ASN A 716 13.16 9.29 -9.41
CA ASN A 716 13.96 9.56 -8.22
C ASN A 716 13.63 8.52 -7.13
N ALA A 717 14.40 7.47 -6.91
CA ALA A 717 15.63 7.05 -7.57
C ALA A 717 15.69 5.52 -7.66
N TRP A 718 16.77 5.00 -8.24
CA TRP A 718 17.10 3.57 -8.18
C TRP A 718 17.40 3.14 -6.72
N ASN A 719 18.39 3.75 -6.08
CA ASN A 719 18.99 3.27 -4.83
C ASN A 719 19.27 4.36 -3.76
N GLU A 720 18.48 5.42 -3.67
CA GLU A 720 18.58 6.43 -2.58
C GLU A 720 17.98 5.89 -1.27
N TRP A 721 18.65 4.88 -0.67
CA TRP A 721 18.15 4.17 0.51
C TRP A 721 17.99 5.04 1.75
N ALA A 722 18.93 5.96 1.99
CA ALA A 722 18.89 6.81 3.17
C ALA A 722 17.86 7.95 3.07
N GLU A 723 17.24 8.11 1.90
CA GLU A 723 16.04 8.94 1.66
C GLU A 723 14.80 8.10 1.37
N LYS A 724 14.89 6.76 1.48
CA LYS A 724 13.82 5.81 1.16
C LYS A 724 13.26 6.00 -0.27
N ALA A 725 13.97 6.72 -1.14
CA ALA A 725 13.57 7.02 -2.51
C ALA A 725 14.17 5.95 -3.44
N MET A 726 13.89 4.68 -3.17
CA MET A 726 14.48 3.55 -3.87
C MET A 726 13.44 2.70 -4.61
N LEU A 727 13.81 2.22 -5.79
CA LEU A 727 13.10 1.19 -6.53
C LEU A 727 13.61 -0.21 -6.16
N GLU A 728 14.81 -0.31 -5.62
CA GLU A 728 15.42 -1.58 -5.29
C GLU A 728 14.54 -2.44 -4.36
N PRO A 729 14.67 -3.78 -4.45
CA PRO A 729 13.83 -4.65 -3.66
C PRO A 729 14.07 -4.45 -2.16
N SER A 730 13.00 -4.28 -1.39
CA SER A 730 13.03 -4.16 0.08
C SER A 730 12.46 -5.39 0.78
N GLU A 731 12.73 -5.57 2.07
CA GLU A 731 12.10 -6.64 2.84
C GLU A 731 10.56 -6.51 2.92
N GLN A 732 10.03 -5.28 3.00
CA GLN A 732 8.58 -5.09 3.17
C GLN A 732 7.80 -5.32 1.88
N TYR A 733 8.29 -4.78 0.77
CA TYR A 733 7.55 -4.76 -0.49
C TYR A 733 8.19 -5.60 -1.59
N GLY A 734 9.35 -6.22 -1.34
CA GLY A 734 10.05 -6.99 -2.37
C GLY A 734 10.24 -6.14 -3.62
N ARG A 735 9.89 -6.70 -4.78
CA ARG A 735 10.01 -6.05 -6.09
C ARG A 735 8.82 -5.19 -6.51
N ALA A 736 7.89 -4.86 -5.60
CA ALA A 736 6.60 -4.24 -5.97
C ALA A 736 6.73 -3.03 -6.91
N CYS A 737 7.61 -2.07 -6.62
CA CYS A 737 7.80 -0.89 -7.45
C CYS A 737 8.37 -1.24 -8.83
N LEU A 738 9.27 -2.24 -8.91
CA LEU A 738 9.80 -2.76 -10.19
C LEU A 738 8.72 -3.49 -10.99
N ASP A 739 7.88 -4.29 -10.33
CA ASP A 739 6.79 -5.02 -10.98
C ASP A 739 5.73 -4.06 -11.53
N ILE A 740 5.40 -3.01 -10.77
CA ILE A 740 4.52 -1.92 -11.22
C ILE A 740 5.12 -1.23 -12.44
N LEU A 741 6.41 -0.87 -12.39
CA LEU A 741 7.09 -0.24 -13.53
C LEU A 741 7.11 -1.16 -14.75
N ALA A 742 7.44 -2.44 -14.58
CA ALA A 742 7.44 -3.43 -15.66
C ALA A 742 6.07 -3.50 -16.35
N GLN A 743 4.99 -3.56 -15.57
CA GLN A 743 3.63 -3.57 -16.10
C GLN A 743 3.30 -2.28 -16.85
N TRP A 744 3.70 -1.13 -16.30
CA TRP A 744 3.37 0.19 -16.84
C TRP A 744 4.17 0.53 -18.10
N THR A 745 5.47 0.23 -18.11
CA THR A 745 6.35 0.36 -19.30
C THR A 745 6.08 -0.74 -20.33
N GLY A 746 5.43 -1.83 -19.91
CA GLY A 746 5.18 -3.02 -20.73
C GLY A 746 6.42 -3.86 -20.98
N ALA A 747 7.43 -3.74 -20.11
CA ALA A 747 8.54 -4.68 -20.06
C ALA A 747 7.99 -6.06 -19.63
N THR A 748 8.13 -7.06 -20.49
CA THR A 748 7.88 -8.45 -20.10
C THR A 748 8.93 -8.86 -19.07
N GLN A 749 8.49 -9.28 -17.88
CA GLN A 749 9.32 -10.08 -16.97
C GLN A 749 9.71 -11.35 -17.74
N ARG A 750 10.95 -11.41 -18.25
CA ARG A 750 11.48 -12.61 -18.91
C ARG A 750 11.97 -13.61 -17.88
#